data_AF-A0A6P6YD79-F1
#
_entry.id   AF-A0A6P6YD79-F1
#
_cell.length_a   1.000
_cell.length_b   1.000
_cell.length_c   1.000
_cell.angle_alpha   90.00
_cell.angle_beta   90.00
_cell.angle_gamma   90.00
#
_symmetry.space_group_name_H-M   'P 1'
#
loop_
_entity.id
_entity.type
_entity.pdbx_description
1 polymer ?
#
loop_
_entity_poly.entity_id
_entity_poly.type
_entity_poly.pdbx_seq_one_letter_code
_entity_poly.pdbx_strand_id
1 'polypeptide(L)'
;MVHRIQSCRLSDEFKIELNELIEYAEKFDEQQREINDELKRLQNDVEKFGDRERKYQDQQRKCITECRSIETEAMELMEELKSIYEEKIANIKKHYEKQFLSMVTKHKSEIQTWRSKCETVSETIHSSPTKVLKNEKIHHQQEQEVKAERKRLEERIEELQRENKRLKTRVESAENRIEQNETKRKTIENDLRKSKNECDDRDDEIRKQKSKINELETAINKQKRQLDEKETKITELKRKNEKLEKELSQVVTPIKSSWSSALTAEIPHPKITDDNASSGCGGLYSSSDNDNDDVQTLKSKLIISEHDIRAVNRRLENKTEICNILRAELSEIKQKLSDYEKGIDDEKKRSNGYSELVSTYQSELNENKHEIERKDAEIVNLKCLIDENNNNFNLKLKELSENERKLRMKTSELNRRIDTLMKEIESCKRKNADLHYLVEKTTNDLNRSNNENEQLQKKNEKYRKLLKCCEEQLDQYNVKFPNLLNQQKSQSSDTISVLNHQIMELKKKNETLHNEVEELQTKLIEQQKLTESIVENEKLENNRLQRQLQIEQSKTERMEVEINHQQSIFDTKEQELFAIKEEAAGHITKISQITKERFELETKCESMVREIELLNERLELFRANLNEKSNEIYLLEETISQQRKLIDYMQSNCKCLEKKKPFMLFSFGSKSTNTVGGNNDNNHHSSKTTEELERKLKNEREKNEFLNERLNEMIDELDQRSSDVENLKQKVQELNTQLMSKGYFEHIVGEHNFTNKTMKLPDVCVACAKSITIGSKAKKCKKCGALIHNGCRLSYNCGLSLEMVRIKSFGLGGTTPNRKHHNYDTNDYDNISDMIDNDGSIATFTDNTIATTTTADESDINSINSFPYMKE
;
A
#
# COMPACT_ATOMS: atom_id res chain seq x y z
N MET A 1 32.21 14.80 -67.93
CA MET A 1 31.83 15.04 -69.35
C MET A 1 32.19 16.46 -69.77
N VAL A 2 31.68 17.48 -69.06
CA VAL A 2 31.96 18.93 -69.21
C VAL A 2 33.36 19.28 -69.75
N HIS A 3 34.43 18.85 -69.08
CA HIS A 3 35.83 19.15 -69.46
C HIS A 3 36.24 18.76 -70.89
N ARG A 4 35.54 17.85 -71.59
CA ARG A 4 35.81 17.57 -73.02
C ARG A 4 35.13 18.58 -73.94
N ILE A 5 33.93 19.05 -73.60
CA ILE A 5 33.13 19.93 -74.47
C ILE A 5 33.75 21.34 -74.56
N GLN A 6 34.33 21.82 -73.46
CA GLN A 6 35.08 23.09 -73.39
C GLN A 6 36.28 23.17 -74.35
N SER A 7 36.72 22.05 -74.95
CA SER A 7 37.83 22.05 -75.92
C SER A 7 37.40 22.29 -77.38
N CYS A 8 36.09 22.31 -77.66
CA CYS A 8 35.56 22.53 -79.01
C CYS A 8 35.40 24.01 -79.35
N ARG A 9 35.68 24.40 -80.60
CA ARG A 9 35.40 25.75 -81.13
C ARG A 9 33.90 25.94 -81.41
N LEU A 10 33.13 26.06 -80.34
CA LEU A 10 31.70 26.41 -80.35
C LEU A 10 31.52 27.93 -80.48
N SER A 11 30.40 28.41 -81.02
CA SER A 11 30.06 29.84 -81.01
C SER A 11 29.91 30.34 -79.58
N ASP A 12 30.13 31.63 -79.31
CA ASP A 12 30.04 32.17 -77.95
C ASP A 12 28.60 32.13 -77.40
N GLU A 13 27.60 32.24 -78.28
CA GLU A 13 26.17 32.01 -78.01
C GLU A 13 25.92 30.59 -77.44
N PHE A 14 26.44 29.55 -78.11
CA PHE A 14 26.33 28.16 -77.65
C PHE A 14 27.17 27.87 -76.39
N LYS A 15 28.19 28.69 -76.08
CA LYS A 15 28.90 28.62 -74.78
C LYS A 15 28.04 29.18 -73.64
N ILE A 16 27.21 30.19 -73.90
CA ILE A 16 26.29 30.76 -72.90
C ILE A 16 25.22 29.71 -72.58
N GLU A 17 24.52 29.17 -73.58
CA GLU A 17 23.54 28.08 -73.39
C GLU A 17 24.13 26.87 -72.63
N LEU A 18 25.36 26.47 -72.97
CA LEU A 18 26.04 25.36 -72.29
C LEU A 18 26.37 25.69 -70.83
N ASN A 19 26.76 26.92 -70.51
CA ASN A 19 27.03 27.34 -69.14
C ASN A 19 25.74 27.44 -68.31
N GLU A 20 24.65 27.96 -68.89
CA GLU A 20 23.33 27.99 -68.24
C GLU A 20 22.82 26.57 -67.94
N LEU A 21 23.02 25.62 -68.86
CA LEU A 21 22.72 24.21 -68.65
C LEU A 21 23.60 23.55 -67.57
N ILE A 22 24.86 23.96 -67.43
CA ILE A 22 25.74 23.50 -66.34
C ILE A 22 25.26 24.08 -65.00
N GLU A 23 24.97 25.38 -64.92
CA GLU A 23 24.47 26.01 -63.69
C GLU A 23 23.11 25.43 -63.27
N TYR A 24 22.25 25.09 -64.23
CA TYR A 24 20.99 24.38 -63.97
C TYR A 24 21.23 22.95 -63.45
N ALA A 25 22.18 22.22 -64.03
CA ALA A 25 22.55 20.89 -63.55
C ALA A 25 23.17 20.91 -62.15
N GLU A 26 24.03 21.89 -61.84
CA GLU A 26 24.63 22.06 -60.51
C GLU A 26 23.57 22.43 -59.45
N LYS A 27 22.59 23.27 -59.79
CA LYS A 27 21.42 23.55 -58.93
C LYS A 27 20.53 22.33 -58.73
N PHE A 28 20.32 21.52 -59.77
CA PHE A 28 19.56 20.28 -59.66
C PHE A 28 20.27 19.25 -58.78
N ASP A 29 21.59 19.09 -58.92
CA ASP A 29 22.41 18.21 -58.07
C ASP A 29 22.42 18.68 -56.60
N GLU A 30 22.40 19.99 -56.33
CA GLU A 30 22.27 20.53 -54.97
C GLU A 30 20.88 20.26 -54.38
N GLN A 31 19.80 20.49 -55.15
CA GLN A 31 18.44 20.13 -54.73
C GLN A 31 18.30 18.62 -54.48
N GLN A 32 18.94 17.77 -55.30
CA GLN A 32 19.01 16.33 -55.06
C GLN A 32 19.79 16.00 -53.77
N ARG A 33 20.87 16.72 -53.44
CA ARG A 33 21.57 16.55 -52.15
C ARG A 33 20.68 16.92 -50.98
N GLU A 34 20.03 18.07 -51.02
CA GLU A 34 19.16 18.57 -49.96
C GLU A 34 17.97 17.63 -49.70
N ILE A 35 17.28 17.19 -50.75
CA ILE A 35 16.19 16.19 -50.68
C ILE A 35 16.69 14.86 -50.08
N ASN A 36 17.87 14.37 -50.48
CA ASN A 36 18.41 13.11 -49.94
C ASN A 36 18.80 13.21 -48.46
N ASP A 37 19.28 14.37 -47.99
CA ASP A 37 19.59 14.56 -46.58
C ASP A 37 18.34 14.81 -45.72
N GLU A 38 17.30 15.44 -46.28
CA GLU A 38 15.99 15.51 -45.60
C GLU A 38 15.31 14.13 -45.52
N LEU A 39 15.35 13.32 -46.59
CA LEU A 39 14.89 11.92 -46.55
C LEU A 39 15.61 11.09 -45.47
N LYS A 40 16.93 11.27 -45.29
CA LYS A 40 17.66 10.64 -44.18
C LYS A 40 17.18 11.13 -42.81
N ARG A 41 16.90 12.43 -42.64
CA ARG A 41 16.37 12.96 -41.36
C ARG A 41 15.01 12.34 -41.05
N LEU A 42 14.09 12.34 -42.02
CA LEU A 42 12.78 11.74 -41.91
C LEU A 42 12.85 10.23 -41.62
N GLN A 43 13.75 9.48 -42.27
CA GLN A 43 13.96 8.06 -41.96
C GLN A 43 14.43 7.85 -40.51
N ASN A 44 15.43 8.62 -40.05
CA ASN A 44 15.91 8.55 -38.67
C ASN A 44 14.80 8.87 -37.65
N ASP A 45 13.91 9.80 -37.96
CA ASP A 45 12.78 10.14 -37.08
C ASP A 45 11.68 9.07 -37.12
N VAL A 46 11.38 8.47 -38.27
CA VAL A 46 10.50 7.28 -38.37
C VAL A 46 11.03 6.12 -37.53
N GLU A 47 12.34 5.85 -37.54
CA GLU A 47 12.95 4.82 -36.69
C GLU A 47 12.79 5.16 -35.19
N LYS A 48 12.98 6.42 -34.77
CA LYS A 48 12.71 6.89 -33.39
C LYS A 48 11.23 6.78 -33.00
N PHE A 49 10.31 7.01 -33.93
CA PHE A 49 8.88 6.81 -33.70
C PHE A 49 8.55 5.33 -33.51
N GLY A 50 9.12 4.43 -34.32
CA GLY A 50 8.99 2.98 -34.14
C GLY A 50 9.54 2.48 -32.79
N ASP A 51 10.64 3.05 -32.29
CA ASP A 51 11.16 2.76 -30.96
C ASP A 51 10.26 3.25 -29.82
N ARG A 52 9.58 4.39 -30.01
CA ARG A 52 8.57 4.88 -29.06
C ARG A 52 7.33 4.00 -29.09
N GLU A 53 6.85 3.62 -30.29
CA GLU A 53 5.72 2.71 -30.46
C GLU A 53 5.99 1.35 -29.79
N ARG A 54 7.16 0.74 -30.03
CA ARG A 54 7.58 -0.50 -29.35
C ARG A 54 7.51 -0.37 -27.82
N LYS A 55 8.05 0.72 -27.26
CA LYS A 55 8.01 0.98 -25.80
C LYS A 55 6.59 1.14 -25.27
N TYR A 56 5.71 1.84 -25.98
CA TYR A 56 4.30 1.96 -25.59
C TYR A 56 3.55 0.63 -25.70
N GLN A 57 3.77 -0.15 -26.75
CA GLN A 57 3.20 -1.49 -26.87
C GLN A 57 3.66 -2.42 -25.75
N ASP A 58 4.95 -2.37 -25.34
CA ASP A 58 5.47 -3.19 -24.23
C ASP A 58 4.96 -2.71 -22.87
N GLN A 59 4.79 -1.40 -22.66
CA GLN A 59 4.13 -0.87 -21.46
C GLN A 59 2.66 -1.29 -21.41
N GLN A 60 1.94 -1.22 -22.53
CA GLN A 60 0.56 -1.70 -22.64
C GLN A 60 0.45 -3.21 -22.36
N ARG A 61 1.37 -4.02 -22.89
CA ARG A 61 1.46 -5.47 -22.60
C ARG A 61 1.69 -5.76 -21.12
N LYS A 62 2.50 -4.95 -20.42
CA LYS A 62 2.67 -5.07 -18.95
C LYS A 62 1.38 -4.74 -18.21
N CYS A 63 0.77 -3.57 -18.46
CA CYS A 63 -0.46 -3.18 -17.78
C CYS A 63 -1.62 -4.18 -18.03
N ILE A 64 -1.76 -4.73 -19.23
CA ILE A 64 -2.74 -5.80 -19.50
C ILE A 64 -2.45 -7.08 -18.69
N THR A 65 -1.17 -7.40 -18.45
CA THR A 65 -0.78 -8.56 -17.64
C THR A 65 -1.02 -8.31 -16.15
N GLU A 66 -0.73 -7.10 -15.68
CA GLU A 66 -1.00 -6.64 -14.31
C GLU A 66 -2.50 -6.62 -14.01
N CYS A 67 -3.33 -6.05 -14.90
CA CYS A 67 -4.79 -6.10 -14.80
C CYS A 67 -5.31 -7.54 -14.71
N ARG A 68 -4.85 -8.45 -15.57
CA ARG A 68 -5.26 -9.87 -15.51
C ARG A 68 -4.86 -10.56 -14.21
N SER A 69 -3.72 -10.21 -13.61
CA SER A 69 -3.32 -10.71 -12.30
C SER A 69 -4.28 -10.25 -11.21
N ILE A 70 -4.66 -8.96 -11.22
CA ILE A 70 -5.61 -8.36 -10.28
C ILE A 70 -7.02 -8.93 -10.48
N GLU A 71 -7.45 -9.16 -11.72
CA GLU A 71 -8.70 -9.86 -12.05
C GLU A 71 -8.73 -11.29 -11.48
N THR A 72 -7.62 -12.03 -11.55
CA THR A 72 -7.51 -13.37 -10.95
C THR A 72 -7.59 -13.32 -9.43
N GLU A 73 -6.79 -12.46 -8.77
CA GLU A 73 -6.81 -12.29 -7.31
C GLU A 73 -8.20 -11.86 -6.81
N ALA A 74 -8.88 -10.95 -7.52
CA ALA A 74 -10.24 -10.54 -7.22
C ALA A 74 -11.26 -11.69 -7.36
N MET A 75 -11.11 -12.58 -8.35
CA MET A 75 -11.96 -13.77 -8.49
C MET A 75 -11.73 -14.78 -7.36
N GLU A 76 -10.48 -15.01 -6.95
CA GLU A 76 -10.15 -15.88 -5.82
C GLU A 76 -10.76 -15.35 -4.52
N LEU A 77 -10.59 -14.06 -4.21
CA LEU A 77 -11.18 -13.41 -3.04
C LEU A 77 -12.72 -13.41 -3.07
N MET A 78 -13.35 -13.29 -4.25
CA MET A 78 -14.81 -13.40 -4.37
C MET A 78 -15.32 -14.83 -4.08
N GLU A 79 -14.61 -15.86 -4.51
CA GLU A 79 -14.97 -17.25 -4.24
C GLU A 79 -14.71 -17.65 -2.77
N GLU A 80 -13.65 -17.13 -2.14
CA GLU A 80 -13.45 -17.24 -0.69
C GLU A 80 -14.58 -16.56 0.11
N LEU A 81 -14.94 -15.33 -0.24
CA LEU A 81 -16.05 -14.61 0.39
C LEU A 81 -17.38 -15.38 0.24
N LYS A 82 -17.64 -15.92 -0.96
CA LYS A 82 -18.81 -16.78 -1.23
C LYS A 82 -18.81 -18.03 -0.35
N SER A 83 -17.70 -18.75 -0.26
CA SER A 83 -17.53 -19.90 0.63
C SER A 83 -17.82 -19.55 2.10
N ILE A 84 -17.28 -18.42 2.59
CA ILE A 84 -17.52 -17.91 3.95
C ILE A 84 -19.00 -17.55 4.16
N TYR A 85 -19.70 -17.00 3.17
CA TYR A 85 -21.14 -16.73 3.26
C TYR A 85 -21.98 -18.02 3.26
N GLU A 86 -21.65 -19.00 2.41
CA GLU A 86 -22.32 -20.30 2.38
C GLU A 86 -22.15 -21.06 3.71
N GLU A 87 -20.94 -21.06 4.30
CA GLU A 87 -20.68 -21.67 5.61
C GLU A 87 -21.46 -20.96 6.74
N LYS A 88 -21.51 -19.62 6.73
CA LYS A 88 -22.33 -18.83 7.68
C LYS A 88 -23.82 -19.15 7.54
N ILE A 89 -24.35 -19.24 6.32
CA ILE A 89 -25.75 -19.60 6.06
C ILE A 89 -26.03 -21.02 6.54
N ALA A 90 -25.14 -21.99 6.28
CA ALA A 90 -25.27 -23.36 6.76
C ALA A 90 -25.27 -23.45 8.30
N ASN A 91 -24.36 -22.72 8.97
CA ASN A 91 -24.30 -22.65 10.43
C ASN A 91 -25.54 -21.98 11.05
N ILE A 92 -26.06 -20.90 10.44
CA ILE A 92 -27.31 -20.25 10.86
C ILE A 92 -28.50 -21.20 10.70
N LYS A 93 -28.61 -21.91 9.57
CA LYS A 93 -29.66 -22.91 9.34
C LYS A 93 -29.62 -24.02 10.39
N LYS A 94 -28.43 -24.60 10.61
CA LYS A 94 -28.15 -25.64 11.62
C LYS A 94 -28.44 -25.17 13.06
N HIS A 95 -28.30 -23.87 13.34
CA HIS A 95 -28.68 -23.29 14.62
C HIS A 95 -30.21 -23.21 14.78
N TYR A 96 -30.93 -22.71 13.77
CA TYR A 96 -32.40 -22.63 13.80
C TYR A 96 -33.06 -24.01 13.79
N GLU A 97 -32.53 -24.98 13.05
CA GLU A 97 -32.99 -26.38 13.10
C GLU A 97 -32.87 -26.97 14.51
N LYS A 98 -31.74 -26.72 15.21
CA LYS A 98 -31.56 -27.12 16.63
C LYS A 98 -32.54 -26.42 17.56
N GLN A 99 -32.78 -25.11 17.39
CA GLN A 99 -33.78 -24.40 18.19
C GLN A 99 -35.19 -24.97 17.96
N PHE A 100 -35.56 -25.23 16.70
CA PHE A 100 -36.86 -25.78 16.34
C PHE A 100 -37.06 -27.20 16.91
N LEU A 101 -36.07 -28.09 16.78
CA LEU A 101 -36.08 -29.42 17.40
C LEU A 101 -36.22 -29.39 18.93
N SER A 102 -35.55 -28.44 19.59
CA SER A 102 -35.67 -28.20 21.04
C SER A 102 -37.06 -27.70 21.43
N MET A 103 -37.62 -26.77 20.67
CA MET A 103 -39.00 -26.28 20.88
C MET A 103 -40.03 -27.37 20.64
N VAL A 104 -39.87 -28.21 19.61
CA VAL A 104 -40.77 -29.33 19.30
C VAL A 104 -40.71 -30.41 20.39
N THR A 105 -39.53 -30.76 20.91
CA THR A 105 -39.43 -31.70 22.04
C THR A 105 -40.00 -31.14 23.33
N LYS A 106 -39.83 -29.84 23.61
CA LYS A 106 -40.47 -29.15 24.74
C LYS A 106 -42.00 -29.10 24.62
N HIS A 107 -42.54 -28.73 23.45
CA HIS A 107 -43.99 -28.76 23.24
C HIS A 107 -44.55 -30.18 23.32
N LYS A 108 -43.79 -31.21 22.87
CA LYS A 108 -44.18 -32.61 23.01
C LYS A 108 -44.31 -33.05 24.48
N SER A 109 -43.35 -32.69 25.35
CA SER A 109 -43.43 -33.00 26.78
C SER A 109 -44.48 -32.15 27.53
N GLU A 110 -44.69 -30.90 27.12
CA GLU A 110 -45.79 -30.07 27.63
C GLU A 110 -47.16 -30.64 27.25
N ILE A 111 -47.37 -31.05 26.00
CA ILE A 111 -48.60 -31.72 25.55
C ILE A 111 -48.82 -33.04 26.32
N GLN A 112 -47.77 -33.81 26.55
CA GLN A 112 -47.86 -35.06 27.34
C GLN A 112 -48.24 -34.76 28.80
N THR A 113 -47.69 -33.70 29.39
CA THR A 113 -48.06 -33.21 30.74
C THR A 113 -49.51 -32.70 30.78
N TRP A 114 -49.98 -32.03 29.73
CA TRP A 114 -51.37 -31.57 29.62
C TRP A 114 -52.35 -32.73 29.45
N ARG A 115 -52.00 -33.80 28.73
CA ARG A 115 -52.83 -35.00 28.62
C ARG A 115 -53.10 -35.62 29.99
N SER A 116 -52.05 -35.89 30.77
CA SER A 116 -52.21 -36.43 32.14
C SER A 116 -53.00 -35.50 33.07
N LYS A 117 -52.93 -34.17 32.87
CA LYS A 117 -53.79 -33.22 33.61
C LYS A 117 -55.24 -33.27 33.16
N CYS A 118 -55.52 -33.35 31.86
CA CYS A 118 -56.88 -33.51 31.35
C CYS A 118 -57.52 -34.83 31.82
N GLU A 119 -56.73 -35.90 31.94
CA GLU A 119 -57.14 -37.15 32.61
C GLU A 119 -57.64 -36.86 34.04
N THR A 120 -56.84 -36.21 34.89
CA THR A 120 -57.27 -35.86 36.28
C THR A 120 -58.43 -34.87 36.35
N VAL A 121 -58.63 -34.00 35.34
CA VAL A 121 -59.76 -33.04 35.30
C VAL A 121 -61.05 -33.70 34.80
N SER A 122 -60.95 -34.77 34.01
CA SER A 122 -62.11 -35.56 33.57
C SER A 122 -62.83 -36.25 34.74
N GLU A 123 -62.18 -36.40 35.89
CA GLU A 123 -62.75 -36.97 37.12
C GLU A 123 -63.54 -35.95 37.97
N THR A 124 -63.43 -34.64 37.70
CA THR A 124 -63.80 -33.60 38.70
C THR A 124 -64.96 -32.66 38.36
N ILE A 125 -65.53 -32.67 37.15
CA ILE A 125 -66.49 -31.62 36.72
C ILE A 125 -67.87 -32.19 36.33
N HIS A 126 -68.74 -32.32 37.33
CA HIS A 126 -70.20 -32.50 37.19
C HIS A 126 -70.95 -31.54 38.15
N SER A 127 -71.27 -30.31 37.72
CA SER A 127 -72.31 -29.47 38.35
C SER A 127 -72.74 -28.28 37.47
N SER A 128 -74.03 -27.95 37.52
CA SER A 128 -74.79 -27.23 36.48
C SER A 128 -74.70 -25.68 36.45
N PRO A 129 -75.17 -25.01 35.36
CA PRO A 129 -75.12 -23.55 35.20
C PRO A 129 -76.47 -22.83 35.45
N THR A 130 -76.44 -21.55 35.88
CA THR A 130 -77.60 -20.63 35.75
C THR A 130 -77.23 -19.15 35.89
N LYS A 131 -77.69 -18.29 34.96
CA LYS A 131 -78.19 -16.88 35.15
C LYS A 131 -78.28 -16.12 33.82
N VAL A 132 -79.46 -16.15 33.17
CA VAL A 132 -79.71 -15.57 31.83
C VAL A 132 -80.00 -14.05 31.87
N LEU A 133 -80.39 -13.49 33.02
CA LEU A 133 -80.80 -12.09 33.20
C LEU A 133 -79.65 -11.04 33.16
N LYS A 134 -78.54 -11.35 32.48
CA LYS A 134 -77.52 -10.35 32.07
C LYS A 134 -77.59 -10.00 30.57
N ASN A 135 -78.29 -10.79 29.77
CA ASN A 135 -78.09 -10.80 28.32
C ASN A 135 -78.51 -9.51 27.60
N GLU A 136 -79.54 -8.78 28.02
CA GLU A 136 -80.05 -7.63 27.25
C GLU A 136 -79.12 -6.41 27.29
N LYS A 137 -78.56 -6.07 28.46
CA LYS A 137 -77.51 -5.04 28.56
C LYS A 137 -76.22 -5.49 27.86
N ILE A 138 -75.92 -6.79 27.90
CA ILE A 138 -74.79 -7.35 27.14
C ILE A 138 -75.05 -7.21 25.63
N HIS A 139 -76.24 -7.50 25.13
CA HIS A 139 -76.57 -7.41 23.70
C HIS A 139 -76.50 -5.97 23.18
N HIS A 140 -77.07 -4.98 23.88
CA HIS A 140 -76.96 -3.59 23.41
C HIS A 140 -75.52 -3.08 23.47
N GLN A 141 -74.73 -3.49 24.46
CA GLN A 141 -73.31 -3.15 24.50
C GLN A 141 -72.51 -3.88 23.40
N GLN A 142 -72.79 -5.16 23.14
CA GLN A 142 -72.22 -5.92 22.02
C GLN A 142 -72.58 -5.32 20.66
N GLU A 143 -73.80 -4.79 20.50
CA GLU A 143 -74.24 -4.14 19.26
C GLU A 143 -73.48 -2.82 19.04
N GLN A 144 -73.26 -2.03 20.10
CA GLN A 144 -72.39 -0.85 20.02
C GLN A 144 -70.92 -1.22 19.76
N GLU A 145 -70.40 -2.28 20.39
CA GLU A 145 -69.05 -2.78 20.19
C GLU A 145 -68.84 -3.32 18.77
N VAL A 146 -69.79 -4.08 18.22
CA VAL A 146 -69.80 -4.55 16.82
C VAL A 146 -69.90 -3.38 15.85
N LYS A 147 -70.71 -2.35 16.13
CA LYS A 147 -70.80 -1.14 15.30
C LYS A 147 -69.49 -0.33 15.31
N ALA A 148 -68.82 -0.24 16.47
CA ALA A 148 -67.51 0.38 16.59
C ALA A 148 -66.42 -0.42 15.88
N GLU A 149 -66.45 -1.75 15.97
CA GLU A 149 -65.48 -2.62 15.30
C GLU A 149 -65.69 -2.64 13.78
N ARG A 150 -66.94 -2.62 13.30
CA ARG A 150 -67.26 -2.45 11.87
C ARG A 150 -66.66 -1.16 11.31
N LYS A 151 -66.79 -0.04 12.05
CA LYS A 151 -66.18 1.25 11.65
C LYS A 151 -64.64 1.18 11.63
N ARG A 152 -64.00 0.52 12.61
CA ARG A 152 -62.54 0.30 12.62
C ARG A 152 -62.08 -0.55 11.43
N LEU A 153 -62.86 -1.56 11.05
CA LEU A 153 -62.57 -2.42 9.89
C LEU A 153 -62.74 -1.64 8.58
N GLU A 154 -63.76 -0.79 8.46
CA GLU A 154 -63.95 0.12 7.32
C GLU A 154 -62.77 1.11 7.19
N GLU A 155 -62.41 1.81 8.28
CA GLU A 155 -61.23 2.70 8.34
C GLU A 155 -59.93 1.97 7.96
N ARG A 156 -59.79 0.69 8.36
CA ARG A 156 -58.60 -0.13 8.06
C ARG A 156 -58.60 -0.64 6.61
N ILE A 157 -59.76 -0.93 6.02
CA ILE A 157 -59.89 -1.28 4.59
C ILE A 157 -59.50 -0.08 3.72
N GLU A 158 -59.96 1.13 4.04
CA GLU A 158 -59.52 2.35 3.34
C GLU A 158 -58.00 2.58 3.48
N GLU A 159 -57.43 2.33 4.66
CA GLU A 159 -55.98 2.44 4.88
C GLU A 159 -55.19 1.45 4.04
N LEU A 160 -55.65 0.19 3.95
CA LEU A 160 -55.07 -0.84 3.09
C LEU A 160 -55.28 -0.55 1.59
N GLN A 161 -56.37 0.09 1.19
CA GLN A 161 -56.58 0.55 -0.19
C GLN A 161 -55.63 1.71 -0.55
N ARG A 162 -55.43 2.67 0.37
CA ARG A 162 -54.44 3.75 0.23
C ARG A 162 -53.01 3.20 0.18
N GLU A 163 -52.70 2.18 0.96
CA GLU A 163 -51.42 1.47 0.93
C GLU A 163 -51.22 0.70 -0.39
N ASN A 164 -52.22 -0.04 -0.87
CA ASN A 164 -52.17 -0.72 -2.18
C ASN A 164 -51.97 0.25 -3.35
N LYS A 165 -52.63 1.41 -3.37
CA LYS A 165 -52.38 2.44 -4.40
C LYS A 165 -50.92 2.92 -4.39
N ARG A 166 -50.34 3.14 -3.20
CA ARG A 166 -48.91 3.51 -3.02
C ARG A 166 -47.94 2.38 -3.36
N LEU A 167 -48.35 1.12 -3.21
CA LEU A 167 -47.55 -0.02 -3.62
C LEU A 167 -47.59 -0.19 -5.14
N LYS A 168 -48.75 -0.02 -5.79
CA LYS A 168 -48.87 -0.08 -7.26
C LYS A 168 -47.93 0.93 -7.93
N THR A 169 -47.99 2.21 -7.57
CA THR A 169 -47.13 3.24 -8.18
C THR A 169 -45.64 3.03 -7.90
N ARG A 170 -45.29 2.36 -6.78
CA ARG A 170 -43.90 1.95 -6.49
C ARG A 170 -43.43 0.75 -7.32
N VAL A 171 -44.33 -0.17 -7.67
CA VAL A 171 -44.04 -1.31 -8.58
C VAL A 171 -43.86 -0.78 -10.00
N GLU A 172 -44.80 0.02 -10.48
CA GLU A 172 -44.79 0.71 -11.79
C GLU A 172 -43.52 1.57 -11.97
N SER A 173 -43.11 2.31 -10.93
CA SER A 173 -41.84 3.04 -10.90
C SER A 173 -40.59 2.14 -10.90
N ALA A 174 -40.67 0.92 -10.35
CA ALA A 174 -39.58 -0.05 -10.39
C ALA A 174 -39.49 -0.77 -11.74
N GLU A 175 -40.62 -1.11 -12.36
CA GLU A 175 -40.72 -1.70 -13.70
C GLU A 175 -40.12 -0.77 -14.76
N ASN A 176 -40.51 0.51 -14.75
CA ASN A 176 -39.92 1.54 -15.62
C ASN A 176 -38.40 1.69 -15.41
N ARG A 177 -37.90 1.48 -14.19
CA ARG A 177 -36.44 1.48 -13.90
C ARG A 177 -35.72 0.22 -14.37
N ILE A 178 -36.41 -0.92 -14.42
CA ILE A 178 -35.88 -2.18 -14.97
C ILE A 178 -35.74 -2.05 -16.49
N GLU A 179 -36.78 -1.56 -17.19
CA GLU A 179 -36.73 -1.31 -18.64
C GLU A 179 -35.64 -0.29 -19.03
N GLN A 180 -35.52 0.81 -18.29
CA GLN A 180 -34.43 1.78 -18.45
C GLN A 180 -33.03 1.20 -18.17
N ASN A 181 -32.91 0.08 -17.45
CA ASN A 181 -31.63 -0.58 -17.22
C ASN A 181 -31.36 -1.68 -18.25
N GLU A 182 -32.38 -2.36 -18.76
CA GLU A 182 -32.23 -3.34 -19.83
C GLU A 182 -31.88 -2.67 -21.17
N THR A 183 -32.45 -1.51 -21.46
CA THR A 183 -32.06 -0.66 -22.61
C THR A 183 -30.59 -0.23 -22.52
N LYS A 184 -30.14 0.32 -21.38
CA LYS A 184 -28.72 0.64 -21.14
C LYS A 184 -27.81 -0.58 -21.29
N ARG A 185 -28.22 -1.75 -20.78
CA ARG A 185 -27.47 -3.00 -20.92
C ARG A 185 -27.28 -3.36 -22.39
N LYS A 186 -28.32 -3.25 -23.22
CA LYS A 186 -28.24 -3.50 -24.68
C LYS A 186 -27.30 -2.53 -25.38
N THR A 187 -27.24 -1.25 -24.95
CA THR A 187 -26.24 -0.29 -25.45
C THR A 187 -24.81 -0.74 -25.09
N ILE A 188 -24.54 -1.01 -23.80
CA ILE A 188 -23.22 -1.44 -23.31
C ILE A 188 -22.77 -2.75 -23.99
N GLU A 189 -23.68 -3.68 -24.25
CA GLU A 189 -23.40 -4.94 -24.94
C GLU A 189 -23.01 -4.74 -26.43
N ASN A 190 -23.59 -3.73 -27.09
CA ASN A 190 -23.18 -3.31 -28.43
C ASN A 190 -21.82 -2.59 -28.43
N ASP A 191 -21.58 -1.70 -27.46
CA ASP A 191 -20.31 -0.98 -27.33
C ASP A 191 -19.15 -1.94 -27.04
N LEU A 192 -19.35 -2.92 -26.14
CA LEU A 192 -18.39 -4.00 -25.87
C LEU A 192 -18.12 -4.85 -27.12
N ARG A 193 -19.15 -5.16 -27.92
CA ARG A 193 -18.96 -5.85 -29.21
C ARG A 193 -18.13 -5.00 -30.18
N LYS A 194 -18.36 -3.69 -30.25
CA LYS A 194 -17.60 -2.77 -31.12
C LYS A 194 -16.13 -2.69 -30.69
N SER A 195 -15.85 -2.44 -29.41
CA SER A 195 -14.48 -2.39 -28.90
C SER A 195 -13.77 -3.74 -28.99
N LYS A 196 -14.47 -4.87 -28.92
CA LYS A 196 -13.88 -6.17 -29.21
C LYS A 196 -13.40 -6.26 -30.66
N ASN A 197 -14.22 -5.90 -31.64
CA ASN A 197 -13.82 -5.91 -33.05
C ASN A 197 -12.60 -4.99 -33.28
N GLU A 198 -12.57 -3.80 -32.66
CA GLU A 198 -11.43 -2.86 -32.72
C GLU A 198 -10.15 -3.42 -32.07
N CYS A 199 -10.27 -4.34 -31.11
CA CYS A 199 -9.14 -5.11 -30.58
C CYS A 199 -8.70 -6.22 -31.54
N ASP A 200 -9.64 -6.98 -32.11
CA ASP A 200 -9.34 -8.06 -33.06
C ASP A 200 -8.62 -7.51 -34.32
N ASP A 201 -9.07 -6.37 -34.86
CA ASP A 201 -8.43 -5.62 -35.96
C ASP A 201 -6.99 -5.16 -35.62
N ARG A 202 -6.79 -4.68 -34.38
CA ARG A 202 -5.47 -4.26 -33.88
C ARG A 202 -4.52 -5.43 -33.71
N ASP A 203 -5.02 -6.56 -33.25
CA ASP A 203 -4.24 -7.80 -33.14
C ASP A 203 -3.82 -8.32 -34.53
N ASP A 204 -4.63 -8.11 -35.58
CA ASP A 204 -4.21 -8.39 -36.97
C ASP A 204 -3.16 -7.42 -37.51
N GLU A 205 -3.21 -6.13 -37.16
CA GLU A 205 -2.13 -5.21 -37.51
C GLU A 205 -0.84 -5.52 -36.76
N ILE A 206 -0.91 -5.92 -35.48
CA ILE A 206 0.24 -6.43 -34.72
C ILE A 206 0.81 -7.70 -35.37
N ARG A 207 -0.04 -8.62 -35.87
CA ARG A 207 0.42 -9.79 -36.66
C ARG A 207 1.20 -9.37 -37.91
N LYS A 208 0.70 -8.39 -38.68
CA LYS A 208 1.40 -7.83 -39.86
C LYS A 208 2.72 -7.15 -39.52
N GLN A 209 2.72 -6.24 -38.52
CA GLN A 209 3.94 -5.59 -38.02
C GLN A 209 5.00 -6.62 -37.61
N LYS A 210 4.60 -7.70 -36.93
CA LYS A 210 5.52 -8.73 -36.45
C LYS A 210 6.12 -9.57 -37.59
N SER A 211 5.38 -9.85 -38.67
CA SER A 211 5.97 -10.44 -39.89
C SER A 211 7.04 -9.55 -40.49
N LYS A 212 6.73 -8.25 -40.62
CA LYS A 212 7.66 -7.25 -41.18
C LYS A 212 8.92 -7.07 -40.33
N ILE A 213 8.82 -7.19 -39.00
CA ILE A 213 9.99 -7.22 -38.11
C ILE A 213 10.85 -8.46 -38.38
N ASN A 214 10.26 -9.66 -38.47
CA ASN A 214 11.01 -10.88 -38.79
C ASN A 214 11.74 -10.77 -40.14
N GLU A 215 11.08 -10.21 -41.17
CA GLU A 215 11.68 -9.96 -42.48
C GLU A 215 12.91 -9.04 -42.36
N LEU A 216 12.80 -7.92 -41.64
CA LEU A 216 13.91 -7.00 -41.38
C LEU A 216 15.04 -7.65 -40.57
N GLU A 217 14.73 -8.49 -39.57
CA GLU A 217 15.73 -9.25 -38.82
C GLU A 217 16.51 -10.23 -39.72
N THR A 218 15.85 -10.91 -40.67
CA THR A 218 16.58 -11.76 -41.64
C THR A 218 17.47 -10.93 -42.57
N ALA A 219 17.05 -9.72 -42.95
CA ALA A 219 17.86 -8.81 -43.76
C ALA A 219 19.09 -8.28 -42.99
N ILE A 220 18.93 -7.90 -41.72
CA ILE A 220 20.02 -7.47 -40.83
C ILE A 220 21.02 -8.62 -40.62
N ASN A 221 20.55 -9.84 -40.34
CA ASN A 221 21.42 -11.00 -40.18
C ASN A 221 22.19 -11.34 -41.48
N LYS A 222 21.59 -11.12 -42.65
CA LYS A 222 22.27 -11.25 -43.95
C LYS A 222 23.34 -10.17 -44.15
N GLN A 223 23.08 -8.92 -43.78
CA GLN A 223 24.07 -7.84 -43.83
C GLN A 223 25.22 -8.06 -42.85
N LYS A 224 24.95 -8.57 -41.64
CA LYS A 224 25.98 -8.87 -40.64
C LYS A 224 26.98 -9.90 -41.15
N ARG A 225 26.52 -11.00 -41.73
CA ARG A 225 27.39 -12.00 -42.39
C ARG A 225 28.25 -11.38 -43.50
N GLN A 226 27.72 -10.42 -44.26
CA GLN A 226 28.48 -9.69 -45.29
C GLN A 226 29.52 -8.71 -44.70
N LEU A 227 29.37 -8.28 -43.45
CA LEU A 227 30.41 -7.54 -42.72
C LEU A 227 31.48 -8.49 -42.20
N ASP A 228 31.09 -9.62 -41.59
CA ASP A 228 32.02 -10.67 -41.12
C ASP A 228 32.91 -11.18 -42.29
N GLU A 229 32.33 -11.38 -43.47
CA GLU A 229 33.03 -11.71 -44.73
C GLU A 229 33.97 -10.61 -45.26
N LYS A 230 33.76 -9.34 -44.89
CA LYS A 230 34.65 -8.23 -45.26
C LYS A 230 35.76 -8.07 -44.23
N GLU A 231 35.44 -8.22 -42.95
CA GLU A 231 36.43 -8.13 -41.87
C GLU A 231 37.45 -9.27 -41.94
N THR A 232 37.02 -10.50 -42.20
CA THR A 232 37.93 -11.63 -42.48
C THR A 232 38.89 -11.31 -43.64
N LYS A 233 38.39 -10.79 -44.77
CA LYS A 233 39.22 -10.33 -45.90
C LYS A 233 40.19 -9.20 -45.51
N ILE A 234 39.77 -8.27 -44.65
CA ILE A 234 40.66 -7.23 -44.09
C ILE A 234 41.77 -7.84 -43.22
N THR A 235 41.48 -8.84 -42.39
CA THR A 235 42.54 -9.52 -41.60
C THR A 235 43.52 -10.31 -42.47
N GLU A 236 43.06 -10.88 -43.59
CA GLU A 236 43.92 -11.55 -44.56
C GLU A 236 44.83 -10.55 -45.28
N LEU A 237 44.29 -9.39 -45.69
CA LEU A 237 45.07 -8.29 -46.28
C LEU A 237 46.09 -7.70 -45.30
N LYS A 238 45.72 -7.53 -44.01
CA LYS A 238 46.68 -7.11 -42.96
C LYS A 238 47.83 -8.10 -42.83
N ARG A 239 47.57 -9.42 -42.79
CA ARG A 239 48.63 -10.45 -42.78
C ARG A 239 49.51 -10.42 -44.03
N LYS A 240 48.96 -10.11 -45.20
CA LYS A 240 49.74 -9.94 -46.44
C LYS A 240 50.63 -8.70 -46.36
N ASN A 241 50.14 -7.58 -45.82
CA ASN A 241 50.96 -6.39 -45.59
C ASN A 241 52.06 -6.65 -44.56
N GLU A 242 51.78 -7.27 -43.41
CA GLU A 242 52.82 -7.64 -42.43
C GLU A 242 53.91 -8.53 -43.03
N LYS A 243 53.56 -9.42 -43.97
CA LYS A 243 54.52 -10.28 -44.68
C LYS A 243 55.38 -9.46 -45.63
N LEU A 244 54.77 -8.55 -46.40
CA LEU A 244 55.48 -7.62 -47.28
C LEU A 244 56.38 -6.64 -46.50
N GLU A 245 55.97 -6.18 -45.32
CA GLU A 245 56.78 -5.35 -44.43
C GLU A 245 57.98 -6.11 -43.85
N LYS A 246 57.81 -7.40 -43.51
CA LYS A 246 58.92 -8.27 -43.08
C LYS A 246 59.90 -8.54 -44.23
N GLU A 247 59.41 -8.77 -45.44
CA GLU A 247 60.22 -8.91 -46.65
C GLU A 247 60.97 -7.60 -46.99
N LEU A 248 60.29 -6.45 -46.89
CA LEU A 248 60.91 -5.13 -47.07
C LEU A 248 61.97 -4.85 -46.00
N SER A 249 61.71 -5.20 -44.74
CA SER A 249 62.66 -5.05 -43.63
C SER A 249 63.93 -5.88 -43.86
N GLN A 250 63.79 -7.12 -44.34
CA GLN A 250 64.92 -7.97 -44.73
C GLN A 250 65.75 -7.37 -45.88
N VAL A 251 65.14 -6.66 -46.84
CA VAL A 251 65.84 -5.93 -47.90
C VAL A 251 66.52 -4.65 -47.37
N VAL A 252 65.94 -3.97 -46.37
CA VAL A 252 66.48 -2.74 -45.77
C VAL A 252 67.65 -3.03 -44.80
N THR A 253 67.64 -4.17 -44.10
CA THR A 253 68.69 -4.47 -43.10
C THR A 253 70.12 -4.49 -43.65
N PRO A 254 70.46 -5.14 -44.80
CA PRO A 254 71.79 -5.08 -45.40
C PRO A 254 72.25 -3.66 -45.75
N ILE A 255 71.31 -2.82 -46.22
CA ILE A 255 71.58 -1.43 -46.60
C ILE A 255 71.99 -0.62 -45.37
N LYS A 256 71.34 -0.84 -44.21
CA LYS A 256 71.71 -0.19 -42.95
C LYS A 256 73.03 -0.69 -42.37
N SER A 257 73.31 -1.99 -42.40
CA SER A 257 74.57 -2.54 -41.86
C SER A 257 75.82 -2.06 -42.62
N SER A 258 75.70 -1.66 -43.88
CA SER A 258 76.83 -1.20 -44.70
C SER A 258 77.34 0.21 -44.35
N TRP A 259 76.62 0.98 -43.52
CA TRP A 259 76.92 2.41 -43.26
C TRP A 259 77.25 2.73 -41.78
N SER A 260 77.42 1.73 -40.90
CA SER A 260 77.58 1.98 -39.45
C SER A 260 78.73 1.23 -38.77
N SER A 261 79.51 0.40 -39.48
CA SER A 261 80.63 -0.36 -38.91
C SER A 261 81.95 0.43 -38.88
N ALA A 262 81.93 1.64 -38.31
CA ALA A 262 83.10 2.52 -38.27
C ALA A 262 83.17 3.44 -37.02
N LEU A 263 83.14 2.86 -35.80
CA LEU A 263 83.83 3.35 -34.58
C LEU A 263 83.67 2.34 -33.41
N THR A 264 84.77 2.01 -32.68
CA THR A 264 84.88 1.55 -31.25
C THR A 264 83.83 0.57 -30.63
N ALA A 265 84.13 -0.67 -30.16
CA ALA A 265 84.93 -1.14 -28.97
C ALA A 265 84.14 -1.22 -27.62
N GLU A 266 84.33 -2.15 -26.64
CA GLU A 266 85.13 -3.41 -26.50
C GLU A 266 84.73 -4.28 -25.23
N ILE A 267 84.84 -5.63 -25.30
CA ILE A 267 85.52 -6.64 -24.40
C ILE A 267 85.44 -6.51 -22.81
N PRO A 268 85.31 -7.57 -21.92
CA PRO A 268 84.62 -8.92 -21.93
C PRO A 268 84.13 -9.56 -20.54
N HIS A 269 83.19 -10.56 -20.54
CA HIS A 269 83.15 -11.87 -19.74
C HIS A 269 83.27 -12.01 -18.15
N PRO A 270 83.13 -13.22 -17.48
CA PRO A 270 82.16 -14.37 -17.57
C PRO A 270 81.80 -15.21 -16.24
N LYS A 271 80.91 -16.25 -16.36
CA LYS A 271 80.72 -17.53 -15.53
C LYS A 271 80.14 -17.47 -14.09
N ILE A 272 79.35 -18.41 -13.48
CA ILE A 272 78.76 -19.79 -13.69
C ILE A 272 79.41 -20.98 -12.91
N THR A 273 78.68 -21.68 -11.99
CA THR A 273 78.54 -23.17 -11.74
C THR A 273 77.93 -23.55 -10.36
N ASP A 274 77.28 -24.73 -10.22
CA ASP A 274 76.81 -25.39 -8.95
C ASP A 274 76.57 -26.92 -9.16
N ASP A 275 76.87 -27.83 -8.18
CA ASP A 275 76.55 -29.30 -8.27
C ASP A 275 76.72 -30.19 -6.98
N ASN A 276 75.67 -30.97 -6.60
CA ASN A 276 75.52 -32.34 -6.00
C ASN A 276 76.36 -33.04 -4.83
N ALA A 277 75.70 -34.05 -4.17
CA ALA A 277 76.19 -35.33 -3.53
C ALA A 277 76.26 -35.59 -1.97
N SER A 278 76.55 -36.84 -1.51
CA SER A 278 76.23 -37.43 -0.14
C SER A 278 77.11 -38.66 0.36
N SER A 279 76.95 -39.16 1.63
CA SER A 279 77.58 -40.33 2.41
C SER A 279 78.65 -40.00 3.53
N GLY A 280 79.12 -40.84 4.51
CA GLY A 280 79.09 -42.31 4.89
C GLY A 280 79.39 -42.66 6.41
N CYS A 281 79.97 -43.83 6.82
CA CYS A 281 80.09 -44.29 8.26
C CYS A 281 81.26 -45.27 8.71
N GLY A 282 81.67 -45.34 10.04
CA GLY A 282 82.51 -46.40 10.76
C GLY A 282 83.85 -45.97 11.47
N GLY A 283 84.55 -46.63 12.46
CA GLY A 283 84.28 -47.71 13.49
C GLY A 283 85.52 -48.43 14.21
N LEU A 284 85.45 -48.74 15.55
CA LEU A 284 86.10 -49.84 16.41
C LEU A 284 87.50 -49.79 17.17
N TYR A 285 87.68 -50.72 18.18
CA TYR A 285 88.87 -51.20 19.04
C TYR A 285 89.25 -50.44 20.37
N SER A 286 90.04 -50.86 21.42
CA SER A 286 90.55 -52.08 22.19
C SER A 286 91.55 -51.63 23.34
N SER A 287 92.23 -52.29 24.33
CA SER A 287 92.32 -53.53 25.23
C SER A 287 93.57 -53.34 26.21
N SER A 288 94.10 -54.07 27.25
CA SER A 288 93.86 -55.14 28.31
C SER A 288 95.17 -55.22 29.25
N ASP A 289 95.61 -56.02 30.29
CA ASP A 289 95.35 -57.27 31.12
C ASP A 289 96.22 -57.36 32.47
N ASN A 290 95.88 -58.22 33.50
CA ASN A 290 96.63 -58.98 34.60
C ASN A 290 97.75 -58.40 35.58
N ASP A 291 98.29 -59.09 36.65
CA ASP A 291 97.79 -59.90 37.84
C ASP A 291 98.96 -60.38 38.83
N ASN A 292 98.69 -61.00 40.03
CA ASN A 292 99.55 -61.93 40.90
C ASN A 292 99.90 -61.61 42.43
N ASP A 293 99.91 -62.64 43.32
CA ASP A 293 100.26 -62.70 44.79
C ASP A 293 101.40 -63.74 45.14
N ASP A 294 101.82 -64.23 46.34
CA ASP A 294 101.52 -64.17 47.81
C ASP A 294 102.82 -64.43 48.65
N VAL A 295 102.89 -64.07 49.95
CA VAL A 295 103.71 -64.76 50.98
C VAL A 295 103.02 -64.78 52.37
N GLN A 296 102.84 -65.98 52.95
CA GLN A 296 102.11 -66.21 54.22
C GLN A 296 102.96 -66.69 55.44
N THR A 297 102.39 -66.47 56.63
CA THR A 297 102.64 -67.17 57.92
C THR A 297 104.05 -67.12 58.58
N LEU A 298 104.56 -65.94 58.93
CA LEU A 298 105.59 -65.76 59.98
C LEU A 298 105.31 -64.54 60.90
N LYS A 299 104.96 -64.66 62.19
CA LYS A 299 104.08 -65.63 62.87
C LYS A 299 103.60 -65.06 64.22
N SER A 300 102.36 -64.59 64.25
CA SER A 300 101.40 -64.82 65.35
C SER A 300 101.71 -64.37 66.80
N LYS A 301 102.77 -63.59 67.10
CA LYS A 301 102.97 -63.00 68.45
C LYS A 301 103.19 -61.49 68.49
N LEU A 302 103.82 -60.88 67.48
CA LEU A 302 103.68 -59.43 67.24
C LEU A 302 102.23 -59.06 66.89
N ILE A 303 101.51 -60.02 66.29
CA ILE A 303 100.17 -59.83 65.72
C ILE A 303 99.13 -59.35 66.74
N ILE A 304 99.24 -59.58 68.05
CA ILE A 304 98.19 -59.13 68.99
C ILE A 304 98.28 -57.61 69.24
N SER A 305 99.42 -57.10 69.72
CA SER A 305 99.59 -55.66 69.94
C SER A 305 99.52 -54.85 68.64
N GLU A 306 100.01 -55.42 67.55
CA GLU A 306 99.96 -54.79 66.22
C GLU A 306 98.57 -54.90 65.56
N HIS A 307 97.75 -55.90 65.90
CA HIS A 307 96.33 -55.95 65.54
C HIS A 307 95.55 -54.89 66.29
N ASP A 308 95.82 -54.67 67.58
CA ASP A 308 95.10 -53.66 68.37
C ASP A 308 95.47 -52.24 67.92
N ILE A 309 96.74 -51.98 67.59
CA ILE A 309 97.15 -50.73 66.93
C ILE A 309 96.49 -50.60 65.54
N ARG A 310 96.45 -51.67 64.73
CA ARG A 310 95.72 -51.65 63.44
C ARG A 310 94.21 -51.53 63.59
N ALA A 311 93.61 -51.98 64.69
CA ALA A 311 92.19 -51.83 64.97
C ALA A 311 91.86 -50.41 65.45
N VAL A 312 92.76 -49.76 66.20
CA VAL A 312 92.68 -48.32 66.52
C VAL A 312 92.87 -47.48 65.27
N ASN A 313 93.86 -47.78 64.42
CA ASN A 313 94.07 -47.08 63.15
C ASN A 313 92.87 -47.27 62.21
N ARG A 314 92.34 -48.48 62.00
CA ARG A 314 91.10 -48.68 61.23
C ARG A 314 89.91 -47.92 61.81
N ARG A 315 89.78 -47.82 63.14
CA ARG A 315 88.73 -46.98 63.78
C ARG A 315 88.98 -45.47 63.60
N LEU A 316 90.22 -45.06 63.34
CA LEU A 316 90.60 -43.67 63.05
C LEU A 316 90.46 -43.36 61.55
N GLU A 317 90.81 -44.29 60.67
CA GLU A 317 90.62 -44.25 59.22
C GLU A 317 89.13 -44.23 58.89
N ASN A 318 88.32 -45.18 59.40
CA ASN A 318 86.86 -45.15 59.25
C ASN A 318 86.25 -43.83 59.77
N LYS A 319 86.78 -43.24 60.86
CA LYS A 319 86.34 -41.91 61.34
C LYS A 319 86.78 -40.78 60.40
N THR A 320 87.97 -40.86 59.82
CA THR A 320 88.49 -39.89 58.86
C THR A 320 87.72 -39.95 57.55
N GLU A 321 87.37 -41.16 57.11
CA GLU A 321 86.56 -41.46 55.95
C GLU A 321 85.10 -41.01 56.13
N ILE A 322 84.46 -41.30 57.27
CA ILE A 322 83.16 -40.71 57.64
C ILE A 322 83.25 -39.18 57.67
N CYS A 323 84.31 -38.59 58.23
CA CYS A 323 84.52 -37.14 58.20
C CYS A 323 84.84 -36.58 56.79
N ASN A 324 85.30 -37.40 55.85
CA ASN A 324 85.49 -37.03 54.44
C ASN A 324 84.15 -37.10 53.69
N ILE A 325 83.36 -38.16 53.89
CA ILE A 325 82.01 -38.33 53.36
C ILE A 325 81.11 -37.18 53.84
N LEU A 326 81.05 -36.92 55.15
CA LEU A 326 80.30 -35.79 55.71
C LEU A 326 80.79 -34.43 55.20
N ARG A 327 82.07 -34.28 54.83
CA ARG A 327 82.58 -33.06 54.17
C ARG A 327 82.17 -32.98 52.70
N ALA A 328 82.10 -34.09 51.98
CA ALA A 328 81.58 -34.15 50.62
C ALA A 328 80.07 -33.83 50.60
N GLU A 329 79.28 -34.48 51.46
CA GLU A 329 77.85 -34.21 51.65
C GLU A 329 77.59 -32.75 52.05
N LEU A 330 78.35 -32.19 53.01
CA LEU A 330 78.25 -30.76 53.35
C LEU A 330 78.65 -29.84 52.19
N SER A 331 79.57 -30.25 51.32
CA SER A 331 79.93 -29.47 50.13
C SER A 331 78.84 -29.55 49.05
N GLU A 332 78.21 -30.71 48.88
CA GLU A 332 77.10 -30.93 47.95
C GLU A 332 75.83 -30.19 48.41
N ILE A 333 75.53 -30.20 49.73
CA ILE A 333 74.45 -29.43 50.33
C ILE A 333 74.70 -27.92 50.16
N LYS A 334 75.95 -27.44 50.36
CA LYS A 334 76.32 -26.04 50.10
C LYS A 334 76.16 -25.66 48.63
N GLN A 335 76.53 -26.54 47.70
CA GLN A 335 76.33 -26.30 46.27
C GLN A 335 74.84 -26.20 45.94
N LYS A 336 74.03 -27.16 46.40
CA LYS A 336 72.57 -27.14 46.23
C LYS A 336 71.92 -25.89 46.83
N LEU A 337 72.37 -25.41 47.99
CA LEU A 337 71.90 -24.15 48.57
C LEU A 337 72.25 -22.94 47.68
N SER A 338 73.49 -22.85 47.19
CA SER A 338 73.92 -21.81 46.24
C SER A 338 73.09 -21.83 44.93
N ASP A 339 72.79 -23.02 44.42
CA ASP A 339 71.96 -23.20 43.22
C ASP A 339 70.49 -22.80 43.47
N TYR A 340 69.95 -23.05 44.67
CA TYR A 340 68.62 -22.57 45.07
C TYR A 340 68.59 -21.05 45.30
N GLU A 341 69.60 -20.46 45.94
CA GLU A 341 69.73 -19.00 46.11
C GLU A 341 69.76 -18.30 44.75
N LYS A 342 70.56 -18.81 43.81
CA LYS A 342 70.59 -18.33 42.42
C LYS A 342 69.23 -18.49 41.73
N GLY A 343 68.58 -19.64 41.88
CA GLY A 343 67.24 -19.88 41.31
C GLY A 343 66.18 -18.90 41.84
N ILE A 344 66.25 -18.56 43.13
CA ILE A 344 65.39 -17.55 43.76
C ILE A 344 65.68 -16.14 43.21
N ASP A 345 66.94 -15.77 42.99
CA ASP A 345 67.31 -14.47 42.43
C ASP A 345 66.99 -14.34 40.93
N ASP A 346 67.10 -15.42 40.16
CA ASP A 346 66.64 -15.46 38.77
C ASP A 346 65.10 -15.40 38.68
N GLU A 347 64.38 -15.98 39.66
CA GLU A 347 62.92 -15.82 39.76
C GLU A 347 62.49 -14.39 40.16
N LYS A 348 63.22 -13.73 41.06
CA LYS A 348 63.00 -12.29 41.36
C LYS A 348 63.15 -11.43 40.10
N LYS A 349 64.15 -11.71 39.25
CA LYS A 349 64.33 -11.00 37.97
C LYS A 349 63.15 -11.22 37.03
N ARG A 350 62.62 -12.45 36.93
CA ARG A 350 61.38 -12.74 36.18
C ARG A 350 60.19 -11.97 36.75
N SER A 351 59.99 -12.00 38.06
CA SER A 351 58.91 -11.27 38.75
C SER A 351 58.98 -9.75 38.51
N ASN A 352 60.17 -9.17 38.50
CA ASN A 352 60.35 -7.74 38.19
C ASN A 352 60.00 -7.44 36.72
N GLY A 353 60.48 -8.25 35.77
CA GLY A 353 60.12 -8.09 34.35
C GLY A 353 58.61 -8.21 34.08
N TYR A 354 57.91 -9.10 34.80
CA TYR A 354 56.44 -9.15 34.75
C TYR A 354 55.79 -7.89 35.37
N SER A 355 56.36 -7.32 36.44
CA SER A 355 55.87 -6.06 37.03
C SER A 355 56.07 -4.85 36.12
N GLU A 356 57.17 -4.82 35.36
CA GLU A 356 57.42 -3.80 34.32
C GLU A 356 56.42 -3.94 33.17
N LEU A 357 56.19 -5.17 32.67
CA LEU A 357 55.22 -5.45 31.61
C LEU A 357 53.76 -5.14 32.02
N VAL A 358 53.38 -5.40 33.28
CA VAL A 358 52.09 -4.96 33.81
C VAL A 358 52.00 -3.44 33.84
N SER A 359 53.11 -2.74 34.14
CA SER A 359 53.15 -1.28 34.16
C SER A 359 53.04 -0.66 32.76
N THR A 360 53.60 -1.28 31.72
CA THR A 360 53.41 -0.84 30.33
C THR A 360 51.97 -1.05 29.86
N TYR A 361 51.37 -2.22 30.11
CA TYR A 361 49.96 -2.45 29.78
C TYR A 361 49.01 -1.52 30.56
N GLN A 362 49.33 -1.18 31.81
CA GLN A 362 48.58 -0.18 32.59
C GLN A 362 48.65 1.22 31.94
N SER A 363 49.79 1.59 31.36
CA SER A 363 49.97 2.84 30.62
C SER A 363 49.20 2.83 29.29
N GLU A 364 49.30 1.76 28.51
CA GLU A 364 48.57 1.58 27.25
C GLU A 364 47.05 1.62 27.47
N LEU A 365 46.54 1.03 28.54
CA LEU A 365 45.11 1.11 28.91
C LEU A 365 44.67 2.54 29.23
N ASN A 366 45.50 3.33 29.91
CA ASN A 366 45.20 4.73 30.20
C ASN A 366 45.23 5.60 28.93
N GLU A 367 46.18 5.38 28.02
CA GLU A 367 46.25 6.09 26.74
C GLU A 367 45.05 5.77 25.84
N ASN A 368 44.68 4.49 25.73
CA ASN A 368 43.46 4.08 25.02
C ASN A 368 42.19 4.68 25.64
N LYS A 369 42.10 4.77 26.98
CA LYS A 369 40.99 5.44 27.67
C LYS A 369 40.90 6.93 27.27
N HIS A 370 42.02 7.63 27.21
CA HIS A 370 42.04 9.04 26.80
C HIS A 370 41.82 9.26 25.28
N GLU A 371 42.03 8.26 24.43
CA GLU A 371 41.56 8.28 23.03
C GLU A 371 40.03 8.10 22.97
N ILE A 372 39.46 7.15 23.72
CA ILE A 372 38.01 6.94 23.80
C ILE A 372 37.32 8.21 24.31
N GLU A 373 37.80 8.81 25.41
CA GLU A 373 37.25 10.07 25.95
C GLU A 373 37.28 11.22 24.93
N ARG A 374 38.31 11.29 24.08
CA ARG A 374 38.38 12.27 22.97
C ARG A 374 37.40 11.94 21.85
N LYS A 375 37.20 10.65 21.53
CA LYS A 375 36.25 10.20 20.49
C LYS A 375 34.80 10.39 20.92
N ASP A 376 34.47 10.17 22.18
CA ASP A 376 33.15 10.47 22.73
C ASP A 376 32.84 11.97 22.67
N ALA A 377 33.83 12.83 22.99
CA ALA A 377 33.70 14.28 22.84
C ALA A 377 33.54 14.72 21.37
N GLU A 378 34.22 14.06 20.42
CA GLU A 378 34.04 14.28 18.98
C GLU A 378 32.62 13.87 18.52
N ILE A 379 32.11 12.72 18.98
CA ILE A 379 30.76 12.24 18.71
C ILE A 379 29.69 13.20 19.26
N VAL A 380 29.87 13.74 20.48
CA VAL A 380 28.95 14.75 21.06
C VAL A 380 28.92 16.02 20.21
N ASN A 381 30.08 16.54 19.79
CA ASN A 381 30.14 17.73 18.93
C ASN A 381 29.48 17.49 17.55
N LEU A 382 29.72 16.33 16.93
CA LEU A 382 29.06 15.95 15.67
C LEU A 382 27.54 15.83 15.84
N LYS A 383 27.06 15.30 16.97
CA LYS A 383 25.63 15.20 17.28
C LYS A 383 24.96 16.58 17.40
N CYS A 384 25.58 17.52 18.14
CA CYS A 384 25.10 18.90 18.23
C CYS A 384 25.01 19.55 16.83
N LEU A 385 26.02 19.36 15.99
CA LEU A 385 26.05 19.91 14.63
C LEU A 385 24.99 19.26 13.70
N ILE A 386 24.65 17.98 13.91
CA ILE A 386 23.52 17.32 13.25
C ILE A 386 22.19 17.95 13.71
N ASP A 387 22.02 18.18 15.02
CA ASP A 387 20.80 18.77 15.56
C ASP A 387 20.61 20.24 15.13
N GLU A 388 21.67 21.04 15.01
CA GLU A 388 21.61 22.38 14.41
C GLU A 388 21.16 22.34 12.93
N ASN A 389 21.73 21.42 12.14
CA ASN A 389 21.34 21.26 10.73
C ASN A 389 19.89 20.77 10.58
N ASN A 390 19.44 19.85 11.44
CA ASN A 390 18.05 19.39 11.49
C ASN A 390 17.10 20.55 11.82
N ASN A 391 17.45 21.41 12.78
CA ASN A 391 16.65 22.59 13.13
C ASN A 391 16.57 23.61 11.97
N ASN A 392 17.67 23.84 11.25
CA ASN A 392 17.71 24.72 10.08
C ASN A 392 16.86 24.14 8.92
N PHE A 393 16.95 22.83 8.66
CA PHE A 393 16.11 22.14 7.68
C PHE A 393 14.61 22.21 8.03
N ASN A 394 14.27 22.01 9.31
CA ASN A 394 12.90 22.14 9.82
C ASN A 394 12.33 23.57 9.72
N LEU A 395 13.16 24.60 9.89
CA LEU A 395 12.78 25.99 9.60
C LEU A 395 12.47 26.17 8.11
N LYS A 396 13.34 25.66 7.23
CA LYS A 396 13.17 25.79 5.77
C LYS A 396 11.96 25.01 5.23
N LEU A 397 11.63 23.86 5.81
CA LEU A 397 10.38 23.14 5.53
C LEU A 397 9.14 23.97 5.91
N LYS A 398 9.16 24.68 7.04
CA LYS A 398 8.05 25.57 7.44
C LYS A 398 7.90 26.76 6.47
N GLU A 399 9.01 27.36 6.03
CA GLU A 399 8.99 28.41 5.00
C GLU A 399 8.40 27.91 3.67
N LEU A 400 8.81 26.74 3.21
CA LEU A 400 8.30 26.12 1.98
C LEU A 400 6.81 25.80 2.08
N SER A 401 6.36 25.21 3.19
CA SER A 401 4.94 24.91 3.44
C SER A 401 4.07 26.17 3.49
N GLU A 402 4.53 27.24 4.13
CA GLU A 402 3.83 28.53 4.15
C GLU A 402 3.79 29.21 2.77
N ASN A 403 4.82 29.03 1.95
CA ASN A 403 4.83 29.51 0.57
C ASN A 403 3.93 28.67 -0.35
N GLU A 404 3.88 27.35 -0.18
CA GLU A 404 2.92 26.47 -0.85
C GLU A 404 1.48 26.86 -0.50
N ARG A 405 1.20 27.12 0.79
CA ARG A 405 -0.11 27.60 1.27
C ARG A 405 -0.52 28.91 0.59
N LYS A 406 0.40 29.88 0.46
CA LYS A 406 0.16 31.13 -0.29
C LYS A 406 -0.14 30.88 -1.77
N LEU A 407 0.57 29.96 -2.41
CA LEU A 407 0.34 29.58 -3.81
C LEU A 407 -1.03 28.91 -3.99
N ARG A 408 -1.40 27.93 -3.15
CA ARG A 408 -2.73 27.29 -3.15
C ARG A 408 -3.86 28.31 -2.98
N MET A 409 -3.70 29.29 -2.09
CA MET A 409 -4.66 30.40 -1.93
C MET A 409 -4.78 31.25 -3.21
N LYS A 410 -3.65 31.62 -3.82
CA LYS A 410 -3.64 32.43 -5.05
C LYS A 410 -4.23 31.69 -6.26
N THR A 411 -3.99 30.39 -6.39
CA THR A 411 -4.65 29.55 -7.41
C THR A 411 -6.16 29.48 -7.17
N SER A 412 -6.60 29.36 -5.91
CA SER A 412 -8.03 29.36 -5.56
C SER A 412 -8.72 30.69 -5.88
N GLU A 413 -8.01 31.82 -5.71
CA GLU A 413 -8.47 33.16 -6.09
C GLU A 413 -8.58 33.31 -7.63
N LEU A 414 -7.56 32.87 -8.36
CA LEU A 414 -7.54 32.90 -9.83
C LEU A 414 -8.67 32.04 -10.43
N ASN A 415 -8.89 30.83 -9.89
CA ASN A 415 -9.98 29.96 -10.33
C ASN A 415 -11.35 30.62 -10.13
N ARG A 416 -11.60 31.24 -8.96
CA ARG A 416 -12.83 32.02 -8.73
C ARG A 416 -12.99 33.19 -9.71
N ARG A 417 -11.89 33.84 -10.13
CA ARG A 417 -11.96 34.90 -11.14
C ARG A 417 -12.26 34.33 -12.54
N ILE A 418 -11.72 33.15 -12.89
CA ILE A 418 -12.06 32.43 -14.12
C ILE A 418 -13.55 32.06 -14.12
N ASP A 419 -14.08 31.47 -13.03
CA ASP A 419 -15.52 31.14 -12.90
C ASP A 419 -16.41 32.37 -13.09
N THR A 420 -15.98 33.52 -12.58
CA THR A 420 -16.69 34.79 -12.70
C THR A 420 -16.68 35.27 -14.15
N LEU A 421 -15.52 35.28 -14.80
CA LEU A 421 -15.37 35.66 -16.21
C LEU A 421 -16.14 34.71 -17.15
N MET A 422 -16.19 33.40 -16.86
CA MET A 422 -17.00 32.44 -17.62
C MET A 422 -18.50 32.74 -17.50
N LYS A 423 -18.98 33.12 -16.32
CA LYS A 423 -20.38 33.55 -16.10
C LYS A 423 -20.68 34.89 -16.78
N GLU A 424 -19.73 35.83 -16.80
CA GLU A 424 -19.82 37.08 -17.57
C GLU A 424 -19.92 36.79 -19.08
N ILE A 425 -19.06 35.91 -19.62
CA ILE A 425 -19.07 35.48 -21.03
C ILE A 425 -20.39 34.80 -21.40
N GLU A 426 -20.90 33.88 -20.58
CA GLU A 426 -22.17 33.18 -20.86
C GLU A 426 -23.41 34.07 -20.69
N SER A 427 -23.28 35.19 -19.97
CA SER A 427 -24.28 36.27 -19.95
C SER A 427 -24.23 37.08 -21.25
N CYS A 428 -23.03 37.43 -21.72
CA CYS A 428 -22.82 38.16 -22.97
C CYS A 428 -23.24 37.35 -24.22
N LYS A 429 -22.94 36.04 -24.29
CA LYS A 429 -23.40 35.16 -25.38
C LYS A 429 -24.92 35.18 -25.54
N ARG A 430 -25.66 35.02 -24.42
CA ARG A 430 -27.14 35.05 -24.43
C ARG A 430 -27.67 36.39 -24.91
N LYS A 431 -27.20 37.50 -24.35
CA LYS A 431 -27.54 38.86 -24.83
C LYS A 431 -27.24 39.06 -26.31
N ASN A 432 -26.15 38.49 -26.82
CA ASN A 432 -25.81 38.60 -28.24
C ASN A 432 -26.74 37.75 -29.12
N ALA A 433 -27.16 36.56 -28.67
CA ALA A 433 -28.18 35.76 -29.34
C ALA A 433 -29.55 36.47 -29.35
N ASP A 434 -29.96 37.06 -28.22
CA ASP A 434 -31.18 37.88 -28.11
C ASP A 434 -31.14 39.06 -29.11
N LEU A 435 -30.00 39.74 -29.23
CA LEU A 435 -29.77 40.82 -30.20
C LEU A 435 -29.79 40.34 -31.65
N HIS A 436 -29.18 39.18 -31.96
CA HIS A 436 -29.24 38.60 -33.31
C HIS A 436 -30.68 38.29 -33.73
N TYR A 437 -31.47 37.67 -32.84
CA TYR A 437 -32.89 37.44 -33.08
C TYR A 437 -33.68 38.75 -33.28
N LEU A 438 -33.37 39.80 -32.51
CA LEU A 438 -34.01 41.11 -32.67
C LEU A 438 -33.67 41.78 -34.01
N VAL A 439 -32.42 41.65 -34.46
CA VAL A 439 -31.93 42.16 -35.76
C VAL A 439 -32.54 41.38 -36.92
N GLU A 440 -32.63 40.05 -36.82
CA GLU A 440 -33.28 39.21 -37.83
C GLU A 440 -34.76 39.55 -37.95
N LYS A 441 -35.48 39.63 -36.82
CA LYS A 441 -36.90 40.02 -36.79
C LYS A 441 -37.13 41.40 -37.43
N THR A 442 -36.37 42.42 -37.02
CA THR A 442 -36.52 43.79 -37.56
C THR A 442 -36.12 43.88 -39.03
N THR A 443 -35.17 43.06 -39.50
CA THR A 443 -34.83 42.91 -40.92
C THR A 443 -35.98 42.28 -41.72
N ASN A 444 -36.63 41.26 -41.18
CA ASN A 444 -37.79 40.61 -41.80
C ASN A 444 -39.03 41.52 -41.85
N ASP A 445 -39.29 42.30 -40.80
CA ASP A 445 -40.36 43.29 -40.79
C ASP A 445 -40.07 44.46 -41.76
N LEU A 446 -38.82 44.90 -41.88
CA LEU A 446 -38.38 45.87 -42.89
C LEU A 446 -38.53 45.35 -44.32
N ASN A 447 -38.17 44.08 -44.58
CA ASN A 447 -38.33 43.43 -45.88
C ASN A 447 -39.82 43.32 -46.28
N ARG A 448 -40.71 43.00 -45.32
CA ARG A 448 -42.17 43.02 -45.55
C ARG A 448 -42.64 44.42 -45.95
N SER A 449 -42.25 45.45 -45.19
CA SER A 449 -42.64 46.85 -45.45
C SER A 449 -42.09 47.38 -46.79
N ASN A 450 -40.87 46.99 -47.18
CA ASN A 450 -40.31 47.28 -48.50
C ASN A 450 -41.12 46.62 -49.63
N ASN A 451 -41.51 45.35 -49.49
CA ASN A 451 -42.34 44.67 -50.48
C ASN A 451 -43.74 45.32 -50.62
N GLU A 452 -44.35 45.74 -49.50
CA GLU A 452 -45.60 46.49 -49.49
C GLU A 452 -45.46 47.85 -50.19
N ASN A 453 -44.39 48.59 -49.91
CA ASN A 453 -44.06 49.86 -50.58
C ASN A 453 -43.84 49.67 -52.08
N GLU A 454 -43.11 48.63 -52.50
CA GLU A 454 -42.89 48.34 -53.92
C GLU A 454 -44.18 47.95 -54.66
N GLN A 455 -45.09 47.20 -54.01
CA GLN A 455 -46.44 46.96 -54.52
C GLN A 455 -47.27 48.24 -54.62
N LEU A 456 -47.16 49.15 -53.64
CA LEU A 456 -47.85 50.45 -53.66
C LEU A 456 -47.30 51.37 -54.76
N GLN A 457 -46.00 51.35 -55.03
CA GLN A 457 -45.39 52.03 -56.18
C GLN A 457 -45.91 51.45 -57.50
N LYS A 458 -45.94 50.11 -57.64
CA LYS A 458 -46.50 49.43 -58.83
C LYS A 458 -48.00 49.73 -59.03
N LYS A 459 -48.77 49.96 -57.96
CA LYS A 459 -50.16 50.45 -58.03
C LYS A 459 -50.23 51.93 -58.43
N ASN A 460 -49.45 52.81 -57.81
CA ASN A 460 -49.39 54.24 -58.15
C ASN A 460 -49.00 54.48 -59.61
N GLU A 461 -48.03 53.71 -60.13
CA GLU A 461 -47.59 53.82 -61.52
C GLU A 461 -48.67 53.36 -62.51
N LYS A 462 -49.48 52.35 -62.16
CA LYS A 462 -50.70 52.00 -62.91
C LYS A 462 -51.73 53.13 -62.87
N TYR A 463 -51.97 53.74 -61.71
CA TYR A 463 -52.91 54.86 -61.59
C TYR A 463 -52.46 56.10 -62.38
N ARG A 464 -51.17 56.45 -62.39
CA ARG A 464 -50.63 57.53 -63.24
C ARG A 464 -50.86 57.28 -64.73
N LYS A 465 -50.62 56.04 -65.18
CA LYS A 465 -50.85 55.63 -66.58
C LYS A 465 -52.32 55.68 -66.97
N LEU A 466 -53.23 55.31 -66.06
CA LEU A 466 -54.67 55.46 -66.25
C LEU A 466 -55.08 56.94 -66.29
N LEU A 467 -54.60 57.76 -65.35
CA LEU A 467 -54.90 59.21 -65.31
C LEU A 467 -54.51 59.89 -66.63
N LYS A 468 -53.26 59.67 -67.07
CA LYS A 468 -52.73 60.21 -68.33
C LYS A 468 -53.52 59.74 -69.55
N CYS A 469 -54.00 58.49 -69.55
CA CYS A 469 -54.84 57.98 -70.63
C CYS A 469 -56.24 58.63 -70.62
N CYS A 470 -56.81 58.92 -69.46
CA CYS A 470 -58.08 59.65 -69.34
C CYS A 470 -57.94 61.13 -69.74
N GLU A 471 -56.82 61.78 -69.41
CA GLU A 471 -56.47 63.14 -69.86
C GLU A 471 -56.32 63.18 -71.39
N GLU A 472 -55.52 62.28 -71.97
CA GLU A 472 -55.34 62.14 -73.42
C GLU A 472 -56.64 61.78 -74.17
N GLN A 473 -57.58 61.10 -73.52
CA GLN A 473 -58.92 60.85 -74.07
C GLN A 473 -59.81 62.09 -74.01
N LEU A 474 -59.81 62.83 -72.90
CA LEU A 474 -60.56 64.09 -72.76
C LEU A 474 -60.12 65.12 -73.81
N ASP A 475 -58.82 65.31 -74.01
CA ASP A 475 -58.28 66.19 -75.05
C ASP A 475 -58.68 65.73 -76.46
N GLN A 476 -58.61 64.41 -76.73
CA GLN A 476 -59.07 63.87 -78.01
C GLN A 476 -60.57 64.04 -78.24
N TYR A 477 -61.42 63.88 -77.23
CA TYR A 477 -62.86 64.09 -77.36
C TYR A 477 -63.19 65.57 -77.55
N ASN A 478 -62.51 66.49 -76.85
CA ASN A 478 -62.63 67.93 -77.05
C ASN A 478 -62.29 68.36 -78.49
N VAL A 479 -61.28 67.73 -79.12
CA VAL A 479 -60.90 68.01 -80.52
C VAL A 479 -61.82 67.31 -81.55
N LYS A 480 -62.35 66.12 -81.24
CA LYS A 480 -63.09 65.27 -82.20
C LYS A 480 -64.59 65.53 -82.28
N PHE A 481 -65.20 66.14 -81.26
CA PHE A 481 -66.67 66.28 -81.15
C PHE A 481 -67.37 66.93 -82.36
N PRO A 482 -66.81 67.95 -83.04
CA PRO A 482 -67.49 68.60 -84.18
C PRO A 482 -67.61 67.75 -85.46
N ASN A 483 -66.67 66.84 -85.73
CA ASN A 483 -66.42 66.36 -87.09
C ASN A 483 -66.71 64.87 -87.37
N LEU A 484 -66.82 64.00 -86.36
CA LEU A 484 -66.92 62.54 -86.58
C LEU A 484 -68.35 61.96 -86.65
N LEU A 485 -69.38 62.75 -86.35
CA LEU A 485 -70.76 62.25 -86.26
C LEU A 485 -71.36 61.75 -87.59
N ASN A 486 -70.84 62.23 -88.74
CA ASN A 486 -71.43 61.98 -90.07
C ASN A 486 -70.74 60.92 -90.94
N GLN A 487 -69.60 60.34 -90.53
CA GLN A 487 -68.87 59.37 -91.37
C GLN A 487 -68.77 57.95 -90.76
N GLN A 488 -69.10 57.76 -89.48
CA GLN A 488 -68.88 56.50 -88.76
C GLN A 488 -70.07 55.51 -88.77
N LYS A 489 -70.89 55.50 -89.84
CA LYS A 489 -72.07 54.61 -89.97
C LYS A 489 -71.99 53.50 -91.02
N SER A 490 -70.96 53.48 -91.87
CA SER A 490 -70.86 52.51 -92.99
C SER A 490 -69.64 51.57 -92.94
N GLN A 491 -68.60 51.87 -92.15
CA GLN A 491 -67.38 51.05 -92.05
C GLN A 491 -67.31 50.20 -90.75
N SER A 492 -68.27 50.36 -89.85
CA SER A 492 -68.26 49.73 -88.53
C SER A 492 -68.68 48.26 -88.53
N SER A 493 -69.55 47.81 -89.44
CA SER A 493 -70.08 46.43 -89.45
C SER A 493 -68.97 45.38 -89.59
N ASP A 494 -68.17 45.47 -90.64
CA ASP A 494 -67.24 44.39 -91.02
C ASP A 494 -66.00 44.40 -90.13
N THR A 495 -65.59 45.58 -89.66
CA THR A 495 -64.52 45.74 -88.66
C THR A 495 -64.94 45.19 -87.30
N ILE A 496 -66.19 45.40 -86.86
CA ILE A 496 -66.73 44.76 -85.65
C ILE A 496 -66.73 43.24 -85.77
N SER A 497 -67.05 42.66 -86.94
CA SER A 497 -67.04 41.21 -87.16
C SER A 497 -65.64 40.59 -86.95
N VAL A 498 -64.61 41.17 -87.58
CA VAL A 498 -63.21 40.69 -87.44
C VAL A 498 -62.69 40.88 -86.01
N LEU A 499 -62.99 42.03 -85.39
CA LEU A 499 -62.60 42.30 -84.00
C LEU A 499 -63.30 41.35 -83.02
N ASN A 500 -64.57 41.03 -83.21
CA ASN A 500 -65.30 40.07 -82.38
C ASN A 500 -64.67 38.66 -82.45
N HIS A 501 -64.22 38.22 -83.62
CA HIS A 501 -63.52 36.94 -83.77
C HIS A 501 -62.17 36.94 -83.02
N GLN A 502 -61.37 37.99 -83.18
CA GLN A 502 -60.11 38.15 -82.43
C GLN A 502 -60.31 38.24 -80.92
N ILE A 503 -61.36 38.95 -80.46
CA ILE A 503 -61.75 39.01 -79.05
C ILE A 503 -62.15 37.63 -78.52
N MET A 504 -62.81 36.78 -79.34
CA MET A 504 -63.17 35.42 -78.94
C MET A 504 -61.94 34.50 -78.82
N GLU A 505 -60.98 34.57 -79.75
CA GLU A 505 -59.71 33.84 -79.61
C GLU A 505 -58.91 34.29 -78.38
N LEU A 506 -58.82 35.61 -78.16
CA LEU A 506 -58.10 36.18 -77.02
C LEU A 506 -58.76 35.79 -75.71
N LYS A 507 -60.09 35.78 -75.62
CA LYS A 507 -60.82 35.24 -74.45
C LYS A 507 -60.45 33.79 -74.18
N LYS A 508 -60.51 32.91 -75.20
CA LYS A 508 -60.17 31.48 -75.03
C LYS A 508 -58.72 31.26 -74.59
N LYS A 509 -57.76 32.04 -75.12
CA LYS A 509 -56.36 32.01 -74.67
C LYS A 509 -56.21 32.52 -73.23
N ASN A 510 -56.89 33.59 -72.87
CA ASN A 510 -56.85 34.16 -71.53
C ASN A 510 -57.50 33.23 -70.48
N GLU A 511 -58.54 32.50 -70.85
CA GLU A 511 -59.20 31.46 -70.05
C GLU A 511 -58.30 30.23 -69.86
N THR A 512 -57.57 29.82 -70.91
CA THR A 512 -56.55 28.76 -70.80
C THR A 512 -55.42 29.15 -69.84
N LEU A 513 -54.87 30.36 -70.00
CA LEU A 513 -53.83 30.91 -69.11
C LEU A 513 -54.33 31.11 -67.67
N HIS A 514 -55.61 31.42 -67.47
CA HIS A 514 -56.21 31.54 -66.13
C HIS A 514 -56.18 30.19 -65.41
N ASN A 515 -56.57 29.12 -66.09
CA ASN A 515 -56.55 27.76 -65.54
C ASN A 515 -55.12 27.30 -65.22
N GLU A 516 -54.15 27.58 -66.09
CA GLU A 516 -52.72 27.31 -65.83
C GLU A 516 -52.20 28.06 -64.59
N VAL A 517 -52.63 29.31 -64.38
CA VAL A 517 -52.28 30.09 -63.18
C VAL A 517 -52.92 29.51 -61.92
N GLU A 518 -54.19 29.07 -61.96
CA GLU A 518 -54.84 28.43 -60.81
C GLU A 518 -54.19 27.08 -60.45
N GLU A 519 -53.79 26.28 -61.45
CA GLU A 519 -53.06 25.03 -61.24
C GLU A 519 -51.68 25.28 -60.58
N LEU A 520 -50.95 26.31 -61.05
CA LEU A 520 -49.68 26.72 -60.46
C LEU A 520 -49.83 27.31 -59.05
N GLN A 521 -50.89 28.07 -58.78
CA GLN A 521 -51.19 28.54 -57.41
C GLN A 521 -51.51 27.37 -56.47
N THR A 522 -52.25 26.38 -56.94
CA THR A 522 -52.58 25.16 -56.16
C THR A 522 -51.29 24.40 -55.81
N LYS A 523 -50.43 24.15 -56.79
CA LYS A 523 -49.12 23.49 -56.59
C LYS A 523 -48.19 24.27 -55.67
N LEU A 524 -48.22 25.61 -55.71
CA LEU A 524 -47.44 26.46 -54.80
C LEU A 524 -47.92 26.31 -53.35
N ILE A 525 -49.24 26.29 -53.12
CA ILE A 525 -49.84 26.11 -51.79
C ILE A 525 -49.52 24.70 -51.23
N GLU A 526 -49.49 23.67 -52.09
CA GLU A 526 -49.09 22.32 -51.68
C GLU A 526 -47.60 22.26 -51.29
N GLN A 527 -46.70 22.87 -52.07
CA GLN A 527 -45.28 22.94 -51.69
C GLN A 527 -45.03 23.77 -50.42
N GLN A 528 -45.79 24.86 -50.19
CA GLN A 528 -45.70 25.63 -48.95
C GLN A 528 -46.05 24.76 -47.74
N LYS A 529 -47.20 24.07 -47.76
CA LYS A 529 -47.62 23.17 -46.68
C LYS A 529 -46.63 22.02 -46.44
N LEU A 530 -46.05 21.45 -47.50
CA LEU A 530 -45.03 20.41 -47.38
C LEU A 530 -43.76 20.96 -46.71
N THR A 531 -43.33 22.16 -47.09
CA THR A 531 -42.14 22.82 -46.51
C THR A 531 -42.36 23.18 -45.03
N GLU A 532 -43.54 23.72 -44.69
CA GLU A 532 -43.93 24.00 -43.30
C GLU A 532 -43.92 22.73 -42.44
N SER A 533 -44.47 21.62 -42.96
CA SER A 533 -44.46 20.32 -42.28
C SER A 533 -43.04 19.76 -42.07
N ILE A 534 -42.13 19.92 -43.02
CA ILE A 534 -40.73 19.50 -42.87
C ILE A 534 -40.04 20.34 -41.79
N VAL A 535 -40.19 21.67 -41.82
CA VAL A 535 -39.56 22.58 -40.84
C VAL A 535 -40.10 22.33 -39.41
N GLU A 536 -41.40 22.04 -39.24
CA GLU A 536 -41.96 21.69 -37.93
C GLU A 536 -41.39 20.35 -37.41
N ASN A 537 -41.23 19.35 -38.27
CA ASN A 537 -40.61 18.07 -37.91
C ASN A 537 -39.12 18.22 -37.54
N GLU A 538 -38.33 18.98 -38.31
CA GLU A 538 -36.91 19.25 -38.01
C GLU A 538 -36.76 20.03 -36.69
N LYS A 539 -37.69 20.93 -36.39
CA LYS A 539 -37.77 21.67 -35.12
C LYS A 539 -38.13 20.75 -33.96
N LEU A 540 -39.02 19.77 -34.14
CA LEU A 540 -39.34 18.77 -33.13
C LEU A 540 -38.13 17.86 -32.83
N GLU A 541 -37.43 17.36 -33.85
CA GLU A 541 -36.24 16.52 -33.63
C GLU A 541 -35.07 17.31 -33.04
N ASN A 542 -34.85 18.58 -33.42
CA ASN A 542 -33.87 19.44 -32.74
C ASN A 542 -34.19 19.60 -31.25
N ASN A 543 -35.46 19.83 -30.88
CA ASN A 543 -35.87 19.90 -29.47
C ASN A 543 -35.63 18.57 -28.74
N ARG A 544 -35.83 17.43 -29.42
CA ARG A 544 -35.57 16.08 -28.89
C ARG A 544 -34.07 15.85 -28.64
N LEU A 545 -33.24 16.14 -29.64
CA LEU A 545 -31.78 16.05 -29.57
C LEU A 545 -31.19 16.99 -28.50
N GLN A 546 -31.70 18.22 -28.39
CA GLN A 546 -31.22 19.18 -27.39
C GLN A 546 -31.58 18.76 -25.95
N ARG A 547 -32.77 18.17 -25.73
CA ARG A 547 -33.11 17.52 -24.45
C ARG A 547 -32.20 16.32 -24.16
N GLN A 548 -31.90 15.50 -25.15
CA GLN A 548 -31.01 14.35 -24.99
C GLN A 548 -29.58 14.79 -24.66
N LEU A 549 -29.05 15.82 -25.32
CA LEU A 549 -27.76 16.43 -25.01
C LEU A 549 -27.71 16.94 -23.56
N GLN A 550 -28.76 17.62 -23.08
CA GLN A 550 -28.85 18.09 -21.69
C GLN A 550 -28.89 16.93 -20.68
N ILE A 551 -29.54 15.82 -21.03
CA ILE A 551 -29.55 14.60 -20.21
C ILE A 551 -28.14 13.99 -20.12
N GLU A 552 -27.42 13.86 -21.24
CA GLU A 552 -26.04 13.35 -21.25
C GLU A 552 -25.06 14.29 -20.54
N GLN A 553 -25.16 15.61 -20.72
CA GLN A 553 -24.39 16.59 -19.94
C GLN A 553 -24.55 16.37 -18.43
N SER A 554 -25.81 16.24 -17.96
CA SER A 554 -26.07 15.98 -16.53
C SER A 554 -25.53 14.62 -16.05
N LYS A 555 -25.39 13.63 -16.94
CA LYS A 555 -24.76 12.34 -16.62
C LYS A 555 -23.24 12.51 -16.49
N THR A 556 -22.61 13.23 -17.40
CA THR A 556 -21.17 13.54 -17.33
C THR A 556 -20.83 14.29 -16.05
N GLU A 557 -21.58 15.33 -15.68
CA GLU A 557 -21.42 16.06 -14.41
C GLU A 557 -21.49 15.11 -13.19
N ARG A 558 -22.44 14.16 -13.18
CA ARG A 558 -22.55 13.16 -12.10
C ARG A 558 -21.41 12.15 -12.11
N MET A 559 -20.90 11.74 -13.27
CA MET A 559 -19.74 10.85 -13.39
C MET A 559 -18.45 11.56 -12.98
N GLU A 560 -18.28 12.84 -13.29
CA GLU A 560 -17.15 13.65 -12.80
C GLU A 560 -17.17 13.79 -11.28
N VAL A 561 -18.34 14.02 -10.67
CA VAL A 561 -18.47 14.04 -9.19
C VAL A 561 -18.12 12.68 -8.57
N GLU A 562 -18.56 11.57 -9.18
CA GLU A 562 -18.22 10.22 -8.72
C GLU A 562 -16.71 9.91 -8.87
N ILE A 563 -16.10 10.28 -10.01
CA ILE A 563 -14.64 10.12 -10.23
C ILE A 563 -13.84 10.93 -9.21
N ASN A 564 -14.23 12.18 -8.94
CA ASN A 564 -13.58 13.00 -7.92
C ASN A 564 -13.77 12.41 -6.51
N HIS A 565 -14.91 11.79 -6.21
CA HIS A 565 -15.14 11.10 -4.95
C HIS A 565 -14.26 9.86 -4.81
N GLN A 566 -14.16 9.03 -5.85
CA GLN A 566 -13.32 7.84 -5.88
C GLN A 566 -11.83 8.18 -5.80
N GLN A 567 -11.38 9.25 -6.46
CA GLN A 567 -10.00 9.76 -6.29
C GLN A 567 -9.74 10.17 -4.84
N SER A 568 -10.65 10.91 -4.20
CA SER A 568 -10.50 11.28 -2.78
C SER A 568 -10.47 10.06 -1.84
N ILE A 569 -11.16 8.96 -2.18
CA ILE A 569 -11.07 7.69 -1.45
C ILE A 569 -9.71 7.03 -1.69
N PHE A 570 -9.24 7.00 -2.95
CA PHE A 570 -7.93 6.46 -3.31
C PHE A 570 -6.79 7.18 -2.56
N ASP A 571 -6.76 8.52 -2.62
CA ASP A 571 -5.74 9.34 -1.95
C ASP A 571 -5.71 9.09 -0.43
N THR A 572 -6.88 8.88 0.18
CA THR A 572 -7.01 8.54 1.61
C THR A 572 -6.46 7.14 1.89
N LYS A 573 -6.73 6.15 1.01
CA LYS A 573 -6.25 4.77 1.16
C LYS A 573 -4.76 4.63 0.86
N GLU A 574 -4.19 5.45 -0.02
CA GLU A 574 -2.75 5.53 -0.23
C GLU A 574 -2.05 6.06 1.03
N GLN A 575 -2.61 7.08 1.70
CA GLN A 575 -2.09 7.60 2.97
C GLN A 575 -2.18 6.59 4.11
N GLU A 576 -3.30 5.87 4.26
CA GLU A 576 -3.42 4.76 5.22
C GLU A 576 -2.36 3.66 4.94
N LEU A 577 -2.18 3.29 3.69
CA LEU A 577 -1.24 2.26 3.26
C LEU A 577 0.23 2.70 3.42
N PHE A 578 0.53 4.00 3.30
CA PHE A 578 1.83 4.57 3.64
C PHE A 578 2.11 4.46 5.15
N ALA A 579 1.15 4.86 6.01
CA ALA A 579 1.31 4.77 7.46
C ALA A 579 1.51 3.32 7.93
N ILE A 580 0.78 2.35 7.34
CA ILE A 580 0.96 0.91 7.62
C ILE A 580 2.35 0.43 7.20
N LYS A 581 2.90 0.90 6.08
CA LYS A 581 4.29 0.60 5.65
C LYS A 581 5.34 1.17 6.62
N GLU A 582 5.12 2.38 7.13
CA GLU A 582 6.01 3.01 8.11
C GLU A 582 5.99 2.27 9.46
N GLU A 583 4.79 1.90 9.96
CA GLU A 583 4.64 1.05 11.15
C GLU A 583 5.31 -0.32 10.96
N ALA A 584 5.12 -0.96 9.80
CA ALA A 584 5.77 -2.23 9.48
C ALA A 584 7.30 -2.12 9.42
N ALA A 585 7.85 -1.03 8.87
CA ALA A 585 9.30 -0.77 8.86
C ALA A 585 9.84 -0.56 10.29
N GLY A 586 9.11 0.13 11.16
CA GLY A 586 9.41 0.24 12.59
C GLY A 586 9.42 -1.13 13.29
N HIS A 587 8.43 -1.98 13.01
CA HIS A 587 8.36 -3.34 13.55
C HIS A 587 9.49 -4.25 13.04
N ILE A 588 9.84 -4.19 11.75
CA ILE A 588 11.00 -4.92 11.19
C ILE A 588 12.31 -4.48 11.87
N THR A 589 12.49 -3.18 12.08
CA THR A 589 13.67 -2.62 12.77
C THR A 589 13.74 -3.13 14.21
N LYS A 590 12.61 -3.17 14.93
CA LYS A 590 12.52 -3.69 16.30
C LYS A 590 12.77 -5.20 16.39
N ILE A 591 12.32 -5.97 15.39
CA ILE A 591 12.61 -7.41 15.29
C ILE A 591 14.11 -7.64 15.04
N SER A 592 14.74 -6.84 14.18
CA SER A 592 16.19 -6.89 13.94
C SER A 592 17.00 -6.62 15.22
N GLN A 593 16.64 -5.57 15.97
CA GLN A 593 17.21 -5.23 17.28
C GLN A 593 17.11 -6.41 18.26
N ILE A 594 15.91 -6.97 18.46
CA ILE A 594 15.67 -8.12 19.37
C ILE A 594 16.43 -9.38 18.89
N THR A 595 16.58 -9.57 17.58
CA THR A 595 17.34 -10.71 17.02
C THR A 595 18.83 -10.59 17.32
N LYS A 596 19.38 -9.38 17.24
CA LYS A 596 20.78 -9.09 17.64
C LYS A 596 20.98 -9.32 19.15
N GLU A 597 20.09 -8.79 19.99
CA GLU A 597 20.13 -8.98 21.45
C GLU A 597 20.02 -10.46 21.83
N ARG A 598 19.15 -11.23 21.15
CA ARG A 598 19.05 -12.68 21.31
C ARG A 598 20.37 -13.38 20.97
N PHE A 599 21.00 -13.04 19.84
CA PHE A 599 22.27 -13.64 19.40
C PHE A 599 23.43 -13.31 20.38
N GLU A 600 23.49 -12.08 20.89
CA GLU A 600 24.47 -11.70 21.91
C GLU A 600 24.28 -12.46 23.24
N LEU A 601 23.03 -12.74 23.64
CA LEU A 601 22.73 -13.55 24.82
C LEU A 601 23.03 -15.05 24.59
N GLU A 602 22.71 -15.58 23.42
CA GLU A 602 22.98 -16.96 23.01
C GLU A 602 24.50 -17.23 23.02
N THR A 603 25.30 -16.31 22.43
CA THR A 603 26.77 -16.34 22.47
C THR A 603 27.33 -16.31 23.90
N LYS A 604 26.74 -15.49 24.80
CA LYS A 604 27.14 -15.44 26.22
C LYS A 604 26.83 -16.76 26.94
N CYS A 605 25.66 -17.36 26.68
CA CYS A 605 25.30 -18.66 27.24
C CYS A 605 26.25 -19.77 26.78
N GLU A 606 26.60 -19.82 25.49
CA GLU A 606 27.59 -20.77 24.97
C GLU A 606 28.99 -20.59 25.60
N SER A 607 29.37 -19.36 25.96
CA SER A 607 30.62 -19.10 26.68
C SER A 607 30.57 -19.62 28.12
N MET A 608 29.45 -19.41 28.82
CA MET A 608 29.27 -19.90 30.19
C MET A 608 29.15 -21.44 30.26
N VAL A 609 28.55 -22.08 29.25
CA VAL A 609 28.50 -23.54 29.15
C VAL A 609 29.92 -24.12 29.04
N ARG A 610 30.76 -23.55 28.16
CA ARG A 610 32.18 -23.96 28.03
C ARG A 610 32.99 -23.76 29.31
N GLU A 611 32.73 -22.68 30.06
CA GLU A 611 33.37 -22.47 31.37
C GLU A 611 32.92 -23.53 32.40
N ILE A 612 31.63 -23.88 32.42
CA ILE A 612 31.08 -24.95 33.27
C ILE A 612 31.65 -26.32 32.90
N GLU A 613 31.84 -26.61 31.61
CA GLU A 613 32.48 -27.84 31.13
C GLU A 613 33.94 -27.96 31.63
N LEU A 614 34.76 -26.91 31.46
CA LEU A 614 36.13 -26.87 31.98
C LEU A 614 36.20 -26.99 33.52
N LEU A 615 35.24 -26.40 34.25
CA LEU A 615 35.14 -26.55 35.70
C LEU A 615 34.74 -27.98 36.10
N ASN A 616 33.88 -28.65 35.33
CA ASN A 616 33.50 -30.04 35.57
C ASN A 616 34.66 -31.01 35.29
N GLU A 617 35.42 -30.83 34.21
CA GLU A 617 36.64 -31.62 33.95
C GLU A 617 37.63 -31.51 35.12
N ARG A 618 37.83 -30.28 35.63
CA ARG A 618 38.69 -30.02 36.79
C ARG A 618 38.15 -30.65 38.08
N LEU A 619 36.83 -30.68 38.28
CA LEU A 619 36.19 -31.35 39.40
C LEU A 619 36.33 -32.88 39.32
N GLU A 620 36.22 -33.50 38.15
CA GLU A 620 36.48 -34.93 37.97
C GLU A 620 37.94 -35.28 38.22
N LEU A 621 38.89 -34.44 37.79
CA LEU A 621 40.31 -34.64 38.10
C LEU A 621 40.58 -34.54 39.62
N PHE A 622 39.90 -33.62 40.33
CA PHE A 622 39.95 -33.60 41.80
C PHE A 622 39.27 -34.83 42.45
N ARG A 623 38.17 -35.35 41.90
CA ARG A 623 37.51 -36.59 42.36
C ARG A 623 38.42 -37.80 42.19
N ALA A 624 39.11 -37.92 41.05
CA ALA A 624 40.10 -38.97 40.80
C ALA A 624 41.24 -38.94 41.83
N ASN A 625 41.84 -37.77 42.05
CA ASN A 625 42.90 -37.59 43.05
C ASN A 625 42.42 -37.89 44.48
N LEU A 626 41.18 -37.51 44.84
CA LEU A 626 40.61 -37.84 46.15
C LEU A 626 40.37 -39.35 46.32
N ASN A 627 39.94 -40.05 45.27
CA ASN A 627 39.81 -41.51 45.29
C ASN A 627 41.18 -42.20 45.44
N GLU A 628 42.22 -41.72 44.74
CA GLU A 628 43.60 -42.20 44.93
C GLU A 628 44.07 -42.02 46.38
N LYS A 629 43.88 -40.83 46.97
CA LYS A 629 44.23 -40.58 48.37
C LYS A 629 43.37 -41.36 49.36
N SER A 630 42.11 -41.66 49.03
CA SER A 630 41.29 -42.57 49.83
C SER A 630 41.82 -44.00 49.81
N ASN A 631 42.35 -44.47 48.67
CA ASN A 631 42.99 -45.78 48.56
C ASN A 631 44.35 -45.83 49.31
N GLU A 632 45.14 -44.76 49.25
CA GLU A 632 46.37 -44.64 50.08
C GLU A 632 46.04 -44.71 51.57
N ILE A 633 45.01 -43.99 52.03
CA ILE A 633 44.54 -44.03 53.42
C ILE A 633 44.11 -45.45 53.80
N TYR A 634 43.33 -46.15 52.95
CA TYR A 634 42.91 -47.53 53.21
C TYR A 634 44.09 -48.49 53.38
N LEU A 635 45.12 -48.40 52.52
CA LEU A 635 46.34 -49.20 52.62
C LEU A 635 47.16 -48.88 53.90
N LEU A 636 47.19 -47.61 54.31
CA LEU A 636 47.81 -47.20 55.57
C LEU A 636 47.02 -47.69 56.79
N GLU A 637 45.68 -47.65 56.76
CA GLU A 637 44.82 -48.20 57.81
C GLU A 637 44.95 -49.73 57.92
N GLU A 638 45.05 -50.44 56.79
CA GLU A 638 45.35 -51.87 56.82
C GLU A 638 46.74 -52.13 57.42
N THR A 639 47.75 -51.37 57.01
CA THR A 639 49.11 -51.47 57.57
C THR A 639 49.12 -51.23 59.08
N ILE A 640 48.39 -50.21 59.56
CA ILE A 640 48.21 -49.92 60.99
C ILE A 640 47.46 -51.07 61.69
N SER A 641 46.46 -51.69 61.05
CA SER A 641 45.75 -52.86 61.56
C SER A 641 46.65 -54.09 61.70
N GLN A 642 47.52 -54.34 60.71
CA GLN A 642 48.53 -55.39 60.76
C GLN A 642 49.58 -55.12 61.87
N GLN A 643 50.05 -53.87 62.00
CA GLN A 643 50.98 -53.46 63.07
C GLN A 643 50.35 -53.60 64.46
N ARG A 644 49.07 -53.23 64.64
CA ARG A 644 48.34 -53.45 65.90
C ARG A 644 48.25 -54.93 66.26
N LYS A 645 47.88 -55.80 65.31
CA LYS A 645 47.87 -57.27 65.51
C LYS A 645 49.25 -57.81 65.92
N LEU A 646 50.34 -57.29 65.34
CA LEU A 646 51.71 -57.65 65.72
C LEU A 646 52.06 -57.18 67.14
N ILE A 647 51.69 -55.95 67.50
CA ILE A 647 51.87 -55.40 68.85
C ILE A 647 51.08 -56.23 69.88
N ASP A 648 49.81 -56.57 69.59
CA ASP A 648 48.97 -57.40 70.46
C ASP A 648 49.55 -58.82 70.62
N TYR A 649 50.08 -59.41 69.55
CA TYR A 649 50.78 -60.69 69.59
C TYR A 649 52.04 -60.63 70.45
N MET A 650 52.87 -59.60 70.30
CA MET A 650 54.06 -59.38 71.13
C MET A 650 53.68 -59.17 72.60
N GLN A 651 52.67 -58.33 72.90
CA GLN A 651 52.18 -58.09 74.25
C GLN A 651 51.56 -59.35 74.89
N SER A 652 50.92 -60.21 74.10
CA SER A 652 50.40 -61.50 74.57
C SER A 652 51.53 -62.46 74.94
N ASN A 653 52.57 -62.57 74.11
CA ASN A 653 53.75 -63.41 74.39
C ASN A 653 54.59 -62.87 75.56
N CYS A 654 54.61 -61.56 75.80
CA CYS A 654 55.29 -60.95 76.94
C CYS A 654 54.61 -61.17 78.31
N LYS A 655 53.51 -61.92 78.41
CA LYS A 655 52.81 -62.20 79.68
C LYS A 655 53.56 -63.14 80.65
N CYS A 656 54.73 -63.66 80.27
CA CYS A 656 55.55 -64.54 81.10
C CYS A 656 56.81 -63.85 81.67
N LEU A 657 56.65 -62.75 82.41
CA LEU A 657 57.64 -62.27 83.40
C LEU A 657 56.97 -61.31 84.41
N GLU A 658 57.36 -61.38 85.69
CA GLU A 658 56.59 -60.77 86.78
C GLU A 658 57.10 -59.42 87.31
N LYS A 659 56.14 -58.54 87.65
CA LYS A 659 56.09 -57.61 88.81
C LYS A 659 57.32 -56.71 89.08
N LYS A 660 57.16 -55.39 88.84
CA LYS A 660 57.42 -54.35 89.87
C LYS A 660 56.71 -53.01 89.60
N LYS A 661 56.47 -52.29 90.69
CA LYS A 661 55.57 -51.14 90.96
C LYS A 661 55.79 -49.85 90.11
N PRO A 662 54.88 -48.85 90.19
CA PRO A 662 54.59 -47.94 89.06
C PRO A 662 55.50 -46.72 88.94
N PHE A 663 55.43 -46.08 87.78
CA PHE A 663 55.97 -44.75 87.50
C PHE A 663 54.89 -43.85 86.88
N MET A 664 54.93 -42.55 87.17
CA MET A 664 53.98 -41.51 86.73
C MET A 664 54.79 -40.30 86.24
N LEU A 665 54.13 -39.37 85.53
CA LEU A 665 54.71 -38.27 84.74
C LEU A 665 55.41 -38.76 83.45
N PHE A 666 55.43 -38.02 82.35
CA PHE A 666 55.17 -36.57 82.22
C PHE A 666 53.87 -36.19 81.50
N SER A 667 53.26 -35.12 82.01
CA SER A 667 52.47 -34.16 81.21
C SER A 667 53.30 -32.88 81.11
N PHE A 668 53.32 -32.22 79.95
CA PHE A 668 54.04 -30.96 79.77
C PHE A 668 53.13 -29.87 79.22
N GLY A 669 52.95 -28.82 80.03
CA GLY A 669 52.31 -27.58 79.60
C GLY A 669 52.27 -26.56 80.74
N SER A 670 53.11 -25.51 80.65
CA SER A 670 52.85 -24.18 81.23
C SER A 670 53.92 -23.13 80.88
N LYS A 671 53.47 -22.08 80.18
CA LYS A 671 53.54 -20.67 80.58
C LYS A 671 54.89 -20.03 81.01
N SER A 672 55.38 -19.15 80.12
CA SER A 672 55.71 -17.72 80.35
C SER A 672 56.66 -17.25 81.46
N THR A 673 57.62 -16.40 81.07
CA THR A 673 58.14 -15.27 81.87
C THR A 673 58.36 -14.04 80.97
N ASN A 674 58.09 -12.84 81.51
CA ASN A 674 58.47 -11.56 80.88
C ASN A 674 59.87 -11.14 81.34
N THR A 675 60.62 -10.39 80.51
CA THR A 675 61.01 -8.98 80.79
C THR A 675 61.88 -8.37 79.68
N VAL A 676 61.38 -7.28 79.08
CA VAL A 676 62.08 -6.02 78.70
C VAL A 676 63.57 -6.06 78.28
N GLY A 677 63.87 -5.58 77.05
CA GLY A 677 65.10 -4.80 76.82
C GLY A 677 65.75 -4.83 75.43
N GLY A 678 65.46 -3.83 74.57
CA GLY A 678 66.48 -3.28 73.65
C GLY A 678 66.52 -3.75 72.18
N ASN A 679 65.95 -2.89 71.32
CA ASN A 679 66.34 -2.59 69.93
C ASN A 679 66.30 -3.64 68.78
N ASN A 680 65.65 -3.16 67.72
CA ASN A 680 65.90 -3.39 66.29
C ASN A 680 65.43 -4.65 65.56
N ASP A 681 64.89 -4.38 64.37
CA ASP A 681 64.90 -5.18 63.15
C ASP A 681 64.25 -6.57 63.20
N ASN A 682 62.91 -6.58 63.22
CA ASN A 682 62.09 -7.28 62.20
C ASN A 682 60.57 -7.04 62.42
N ASN A 683 59.94 -6.20 61.60
CA ASN A 683 58.48 -6.08 61.55
C ASN A 683 57.98 -5.69 60.13
N HIS A 684 57.75 -6.70 59.29
CA HIS A 684 57.38 -6.49 57.87
C HIS A 684 56.34 -7.48 57.30
N HIS A 685 55.73 -8.32 58.14
CA HIS A 685 54.76 -9.34 57.70
C HIS A 685 53.33 -9.21 58.29
N SER A 686 53.08 -8.26 59.18
CA SER A 686 51.72 -7.90 59.63
C SER A 686 51.12 -6.72 58.84
N SER A 687 51.96 -5.76 58.40
CA SER A 687 51.49 -4.54 57.72
C SER A 687 50.77 -4.84 56.39
N LYS A 688 51.29 -5.79 55.59
CA LYS A 688 50.71 -6.14 54.28
C LYS A 688 49.28 -6.69 54.37
N THR A 689 48.95 -7.46 55.41
CA THR A 689 47.58 -7.99 55.59
C THR A 689 46.61 -6.91 56.05
N THR A 690 47.05 -5.94 56.86
CA THR A 690 46.22 -4.77 57.20
C THR A 690 46.05 -3.82 56.01
N GLU A 691 47.12 -3.50 55.27
CA GLU A 691 47.07 -2.64 54.08
C GLU A 691 46.20 -3.23 52.97
N GLU A 692 46.21 -4.55 52.77
CA GLU A 692 45.35 -5.19 51.76
C GLU A 692 43.88 -5.24 52.20
N LEU A 693 43.61 -5.42 53.50
CA LEU A 693 42.26 -5.30 54.05
C LEU A 693 41.73 -3.86 53.98
N GLU A 694 42.56 -2.86 54.26
CA GLU A 694 42.22 -1.44 54.08
C GLU A 694 41.99 -1.09 52.61
N ARG A 695 42.80 -1.62 51.68
CA ARG A 695 42.60 -1.45 50.24
C ARG A 695 41.29 -2.08 49.77
N LYS A 696 40.97 -3.29 50.24
CA LYS A 696 39.67 -3.94 49.98
C LYS A 696 38.51 -3.15 50.58
N LEU A 697 38.64 -2.65 51.82
CA LEU A 697 37.65 -1.79 52.46
C LEU A 697 37.45 -0.45 51.71
N LYS A 698 38.53 0.12 51.14
CA LYS A 698 38.49 1.33 50.31
C LYS A 698 37.76 1.07 49.00
N ASN A 699 38.11 0.01 48.27
CA ASN A 699 37.42 -0.37 47.03
C ASN A 699 35.93 -0.69 47.26
N GLU A 700 35.55 -1.34 48.37
CA GLU A 700 34.14 -1.57 48.69
C GLU A 700 33.41 -0.30 49.17
N ARG A 701 34.11 0.69 49.74
CA ARG A 701 33.54 2.02 49.98
C ARG A 701 33.29 2.77 48.67
N GLU A 702 34.27 2.81 47.77
CA GLU A 702 34.16 3.45 46.45
C GLU A 702 33.04 2.82 45.60
N LYS A 703 32.86 1.49 45.66
CA LYS A 703 31.70 0.81 45.07
C LYS A 703 30.38 1.22 45.70
N ASN A 704 30.30 1.32 47.03
CA ASN A 704 29.09 1.78 47.71
C ASN A 704 28.79 3.25 47.41
N GLU A 705 29.82 4.09 47.27
CA GLU A 705 29.70 5.50 46.89
C GLU A 705 29.12 5.62 45.47
N PHE A 706 29.70 4.91 44.49
CA PHE A 706 29.17 4.81 43.13
C PHE A 706 27.74 4.22 43.08
N LEU A 707 27.42 3.20 43.88
CA LEU A 707 26.08 2.61 43.94
C LEU A 707 25.05 3.54 44.60
N ASN A 708 25.45 4.37 45.57
CA ASN A 708 24.60 5.39 46.17
C ASN A 708 24.40 6.58 45.21
N GLU A 709 25.44 6.99 44.49
CA GLU A 709 25.34 8.00 43.42
C GLU A 709 24.37 7.52 42.32
N ARG A 710 24.53 6.28 41.86
CA ARG A 710 23.62 5.62 40.91
C ARG A 710 22.19 5.45 41.43
N LEU A 711 22.02 5.29 42.74
CA LEU A 711 20.70 5.24 43.38
C LEU A 711 20.05 6.62 43.45
N ASN A 712 20.83 7.68 43.71
CA ASN A 712 20.37 9.06 43.68
C ASN A 712 19.96 9.48 42.26
N GLU A 713 20.74 9.14 41.22
CA GLU A 713 20.34 9.34 39.81
C GLU A 713 18.96 8.74 39.50
N MET A 714 18.69 7.51 40.00
CA MET A 714 17.39 6.85 39.81
C MET A 714 16.25 7.46 40.66
N ILE A 715 16.56 8.14 41.76
CA ILE A 715 15.59 8.89 42.57
C ILE A 715 15.25 10.21 41.87
N ASP A 716 16.25 10.94 41.36
CA ASP A 716 16.04 12.17 40.59
C ASP A 716 15.25 11.90 39.29
N GLU A 717 15.54 10.80 38.59
CA GLU A 717 14.71 10.32 37.47
C GLU A 717 13.26 10.02 37.88
N LEU A 718 13.04 9.45 39.07
CA LEU A 718 11.72 9.08 39.55
C LEU A 718 10.91 10.33 39.94
N ASP A 719 11.53 11.31 40.60
CA ASP A 719 10.89 12.57 40.96
C ASP A 719 10.62 13.46 39.73
N GLN A 720 11.51 13.46 38.73
CA GLN A 720 11.23 14.11 37.44
C GLN A 720 10.03 13.45 36.73
N ARG A 721 9.97 12.11 36.67
CA ARG A 721 8.80 11.40 36.12
C ARG A 721 7.52 11.65 36.93
N SER A 722 7.64 11.81 38.25
CA SER A 722 6.53 12.17 39.15
C SER A 722 5.99 13.58 38.83
N SER A 723 6.89 14.54 38.63
CA SER A 723 6.58 15.90 38.15
C SER A 723 5.90 15.88 36.78
N ASP A 724 6.41 15.10 35.82
CA ASP A 724 5.80 14.96 34.50
C ASP A 724 4.39 14.35 34.55
N VAL A 725 4.16 13.39 35.45
CA VAL A 725 2.83 12.82 35.72
C VAL A 725 1.88 13.86 36.33
N GLU A 726 2.33 14.74 37.23
CA GLU A 726 1.49 15.80 37.80
C GLU A 726 1.18 16.89 36.75
N ASN A 727 2.16 17.27 35.94
CA ASN A 727 1.97 18.16 34.78
C ASN A 727 0.96 17.58 33.76
N LEU A 728 0.97 16.25 33.55
CA LEU A 728 -0.02 15.56 32.73
C LEU A 728 -1.41 15.54 33.37
N LYS A 729 -1.53 15.31 34.68
CA LYS A 729 -2.82 15.45 35.40
C LYS A 729 -3.36 16.87 35.26
N GLN A 730 -2.52 17.89 35.43
CA GLN A 730 -2.92 19.29 35.32
C GLN A 730 -3.42 19.60 33.90
N LYS A 731 -2.73 19.15 32.85
CA LYS A 731 -3.21 19.25 31.46
C LYS A 731 -4.53 18.51 31.22
N VAL A 732 -4.71 17.32 31.79
CA VAL A 732 -5.97 16.58 31.71
C VAL A 732 -7.11 17.32 32.43
N GLN A 733 -6.84 17.92 33.58
CA GLN A 733 -7.80 18.72 34.35
C GLN A 733 -8.15 20.04 33.65
N GLU A 734 -7.18 20.66 32.98
CA GLU A 734 -7.35 21.85 32.16
C GLU A 734 -8.16 21.56 30.88
N LEU A 735 -7.84 20.47 30.17
CA LEU A 735 -8.64 19.96 29.04
C LEU A 735 -10.08 19.61 29.47
N ASN A 736 -10.26 18.97 30.63
CA ASN A 736 -11.58 18.68 31.18
C ASN A 736 -12.34 19.99 31.50
N THR A 737 -11.66 21.01 32.03
CA THR A 737 -12.24 22.33 32.29
C THR A 737 -12.63 23.05 30.98
N GLN A 738 -11.83 22.91 29.92
CA GLN A 738 -12.17 23.39 28.56
C GLN A 738 -13.33 22.61 27.90
N LEU A 739 -13.53 21.34 28.29
CA LEU A 739 -14.67 20.53 27.86
C LEU A 739 -15.96 21.00 28.56
N MET A 740 -15.88 21.26 29.87
CA MET A 740 -16.99 21.73 30.70
C MET A 740 -17.40 23.18 30.38
N SER A 741 -16.45 24.06 30.03
CA SER A 741 -16.76 25.44 29.61
C SER A 741 -17.41 25.51 28.22
N LYS A 742 -17.26 24.46 27.39
CA LYS A 742 -17.95 24.31 26.10
C LYS A 742 -19.34 23.67 26.21
N GLY A 743 -20.08 23.90 27.31
CA GLY A 743 -21.55 23.91 27.33
C GLY A 743 -22.35 22.66 26.94
N TYR A 744 -21.72 21.50 26.72
CA TYR A 744 -22.37 20.30 26.16
C TYR A 744 -22.66 19.16 27.16
N PHE A 745 -22.34 19.32 28.45
CA PHE A 745 -22.63 18.31 29.48
C PHE A 745 -23.12 18.92 30.80
N GLU A 746 -24.44 19.13 30.91
CA GLU A 746 -25.09 19.28 32.21
C GLU A 746 -25.15 17.91 32.94
N HIS A 747 -24.73 17.92 34.20
CA HIS A 747 -24.86 16.88 35.24
C HIS A 747 -25.39 15.47 34.84
N ILE A 748 -24.49 14.55 34.49
CA ILE A 748 -24.77 13.09 34.46
C ILE A 748 -23.99 12.34 35.56
N VAL A 749 -24.09 12.82 36.79
CA VAL A 749 -23.77 12.05 38.02
C VAL A 749 -25.01 11.99 38.92
N GLY A 750 -26.09 11.45 38.37
CA GLY A 750 -27.36 11.29 39.08
C GLY A 750 -27.78 9.83 39.10
N GLU A 751 -28.03 9.27 40.29
CA GLU A 751 -28.26 7.84 40.52
C GLU A 751 -29.30 7.19 39.58
N HIS A 752 -29.02 5.95 39.17
CA HIS A 752 -29.83 5.20 38.21
C HIS A 752 -30.86 4.30 38.92
N ASN A 753 -32.00 4.87 39.32
CA ASN A 753 -33.05 4.14 40.01
C ASN A 753 -33.63 2.97 39.18
N PHE A 754 -33.59 1.76 39.74
CA PHE A 754 -34.14 0.53 39.18
C PHE A 754 -35.49 0.18 39.81
N THR A 755 -36.40 -0.40 39.02
CA THR A 755 -37.70 -0.89 39.48
C THR A 755 -38.00 -2.30 38.97
N ASN A 756 -38.66 -3.10 39.79
CA ASN A 756 -39.01 -4.48 39.47
C ASN A 756 -40.10 -4.55 38.39
N LYS A 757 -39.88 -5.37 37.37
CA LYS A 757 -40.82 -5.64 36.26
C LYS A 757 -40.84 -7.13 35.95
N THR A 758 -42.03 -7.71 35.77
CA THR A 758 -42.18 -9.06 35.22
C THR A 758 -42.01 -9.01 33.70
N MET A 759 -41.14 -9.86 33.15
CA MET A 759 -40.84 -9.85 31.72
C MET A 759 -41.95 -10.53 30.89
N LYS A 760 -42.46 -9.83 29.88
CA LYS A 760 -43.47 -10.34 28.93
C LYS A 760 -42.85 -10.96 27.67
N LEU A 761 -41.59 -10.63 27.38
CA LEU A 761 -40.77 -11.13 26.27
C LEU A 761 -39.36 -11.46 26.83
N PRO A 762 -38.57 -12.31 26.15
CA PRO A 762 -37.19 -12.55 26.54
C PRO A 762 -36.33 -11.31 26.29
N ASP A 763 -35.34 -11.06 27.14
CA ASP A 763 -34.37 -9.95 27.00
C ASP A 763 -33.02 -10.36 27.62
N VAL A 764 -32.00 -9.51 27.60
CA VAL A 764 -30.64 -9.84 28.11
C VAL A 764 -30.30 -9.02 29.34
N CYS A 765 -29.70 -9.67 30.35
CA CYS A 765 -29.21 -8.99 31.55
C CYS A 765 -27.89 -8.28 31.30
N VAL A 766 -27.89 -6.95 31.36
CA VAL A 766 -26.71 -6.09 31.14
C VAL A 766 -25.57 -6.41 32.11
N ALA A 767 -25.87 -6.88 33.33
CA ALA A 767 -24.87 -7.19 34.35
C ALA A 767 -24.18 -8.57 34.20
N CYS A 768 -24.64 -9.45 33.29
CA CYS A 768 -24.06 -10.80 33.17
C CYS A 768 -24.19 -11.46 31.77
N ALA A 769 -24.69 -10.74 30.77
CA ALA A 769 -24.98 -11.18 29.40
C ALA A 769 -25.92 -12.39 29.24
N LYS A 770 -26.45 -12.97 30.32
CA LYS A 770 -27.39 -14.11 30.29
C LYS A 770 -28.82 -13.63 30.03
N SER A 771 -29.63 -14.49 29.40
CA SER A 771 -31.02 -14.19 29.08
C SER A 771 -31.92 -14.13 30.32
N ILE A 772 -32.92 -13.26 30.23
CA ILE A 772 -34.00 -13.06 31.19
C ILE A 772 -35.26 -13.65 30.55
N THR A 773 -35.82 -14.70 31.13
CA THR A 773 -36.93 -15.46 30.55
C THR A 773 -38.30 -14.80 30.79
N ILE A 774 -39.27 -15.11 29.93
CA ILE A 774 -40.67 -14.68 30.09
C ILE A 774 -41.21 -15.16 31.45
N GLY A 775 -41.97 -14.31 32.13
CA GLY A 775 -42.52 -14.57 33.47
C GLY A 775 -41.54 -14.32 34.62
N SER A 776 -40.23 -14.21 34.37
CA SER A 776 -39.25 -13.90 35.42
C SER A 776 -39.33 -12.43 35.86
N LYS A 777 -38.96 -12.16 37.13
CA LYS A 777 -38.86 -10.81 37.69
C LYS A 777 -37.45 -10.25 37.44
N ALA A 778 -37.38 -9.11 36.76
CA ALA A 778 -36.15 -8.39 36.47
C ALA A 778 -36.23 -6.95 37.00
N LYS A 779 -35.07 -6.31 37.18
CA LYS A 779 -34.95 -4.90 37.52
C LYS A 779 -34.71 -4.10 36.24
N LYS A 780 -35.61 -3.15 35.92
CA LYS A 780 -35.43 -2.20 34.81
C LYS A 780 -35.04 -0.82 35.34
N CYS A 781 -33.99 -0.23 34.80
CA CYS A 781 -33.62 1.16 35.09
C CYS A 781 -34.67 2.12 34.53
N LYS A 782 -35.11 3.11 35.32
CA LYS A 782 -36.06 4.14 34.85
C LYS A 782 -35.47 5.09 33.81
N LYS A 783 -34.16 5.37 33.86
CA LYS A 783 -33.47 6.33 32.98
C LYS A 783 -33.10 5.72 31.63
N CYS A 784 -32.16 4.78 31.61
CA CYS A 784 -31.61 4.19 30.37
C CYS A 784 -32.35 2.93 29.89
N GLY A 785 -33.35 2.45 30.64
CA GLY A 785 -34.12 1.27 30.28
C GLY A 785 -33.40 -0.08 30.40
N ALA A 786 -32.12 -0.11 30.80
CA ALA A 786 -31.33 -1.33 31.01
C ALA A 786 -32.01 -2.32 31.97
N LEU A 787 -31.87 -3.62 31.68
CA LEU A 787 -32.46 -4.72 32.43
C LEU A 787 -31.39 -5.60 33.08
N ILE A 788 -31.64 -6.03 34.32
CA ILE A 788 -30.80 -6.99 35.05
C ILE A 788 -31.66 -8.04 35.79
N HIS A 789 -31.15 -9.27 35.96
CA HIS A 789 -31.79 -10.26 36.83
C HIS A 789 -31.90 -9.72 38.27
N ASN A 790 -32.95 -10.11 39.00
CA ASN A 790 -33.23 -9.56 40.32
C ASN A 790 -32.08 -9.73 41.34
N GLY A 791 -31.25 -10.79 41.19
CA GLY A 791 -30.07 -11.07 42.03
C GLY A 791 -28.75 -10.51 41.52
N CYS A 792 -28.67 -9.96 40.30
CA CYS A 792 -27.45 -9.33 39.80
C CYS A 792 -27.28 -7.92 40.39
N ARG A 793 -26.03 -7.53 40.66
CA ARG A 793 -25.63 -6.15 40.94
C ARG A 793 -24.78 -5.63 39.77
N LEU A 794 -24.94 -4.35 39.45
CA LEU A 794 -23.93 -3.58 38.72
C LEU A 794 -23.03 -2.94 39.78
N SER A 795 -21.71 -2.93 39.56
CA SER A 795 -20.75 -2.35 40.52
C SER A 795 -20.80 -0.82 40.51
N TYR A 796 -20.91 -0.22 39.34
CA TYR A 796 -21.04 1.23 39.14
C TYR A 796 -22.11 1.53 38.06
N ASN A 797 -22.25 2.81 37.67
CA ASN A 797 -23.31 3.31 36.77
C ASN A 797 -23.43 2.51 35.46
N CYS A 798 -24.61 2.60 34.82
CA CYS A 798 -25.29 1.54 34.04
C CYS A 798 -24.63 0.98 32.74
N GLY A 799 -23.31 1.06 32.58
CA GLY A 799 -22.54 0.25 31.62
C GLY A 799 -22.72 0.62 30.14
N LEU A 800 -23.21 1.82 29.84
CA LEU A 800 -23.45 2.29 28.48
C LEU A 800 -22.88 3.70 28.30
N SER A 801 -21.83 3.83 27.50
CA SER A 801 -21.41 5.09 26.91
C SER A 801 -22.38 5.50 25.79
N LEU A 802 -22.36 6.78 25.39
CA LEU A 802 -23.29 7.32 24.40
C LEU A 802 -23.11 6.66 23.01
N GLU A 803 -21.86 6.33 22.63
CA GLU A 803 -21.50 5.50 21.47
C GLU A 803 -22.30 4.18 21.40
N MET A 804 -22.37 3.42 22.50
CA MET A 804 -23.07 2.13 22.52
C MET A 804 -24.60 2.26 22.38
N VAL A 805 -25.14 3.47 22.58
CA VAL A 805 -26.55 3.78 22.30
C VAL A 805 -26.75 4.12 20.83
N ARG A 806 -25.82 4.85 20.19
CA ARG A 806 -25.91 5.23 18.77
C ARG A 806 -25.78 4.05 17.80
N ILE A 807 -24.96 3.04 18.12
CA ILE A 807 -24.71 1.89 17.23
C ILE A 807 -25.97 1.01 17.05
N LYS A 808 -27.00 1.13 17.91
CA LYS A 808 -28.30 0.43 17.72
C LYS A 808 -29.29 1.12 16.79
N SER A 809 -28.93 2.26 16.18
CA SER A 809 -29.87 3.09 15.41
C SER A 809 -30.01 2.75 13.92
N PHE A 810 -29.08 1.97 13.34
CA PHE A 810 -29.05 1.71 11.89
C PHE A 810 -29.06 0.21 11.51
N GLY A 811 -30.26 -0.36 11.51
CA GLY A 811 -30.75 -1.21 10.41
C GLY A 811 -30.14 -2.61 10.18
N LEU A 812 -30.62 -3.62 10.92
CA LEU A 812 -30.82 -4.97 10.40
C LEU A 812 -32.11 -5.58 10.97
N GLY A 813 -32.95 -6.19 10.12
CA GLY A 813 -34.13 -6.98 10.50
C GLY A 813 -35.36 -6.16 10.95
N GLY A 814 -36.39 -6.09 10.11
CA GLY A 814 -37.61 -5.33 10.41
C GLY A 814 -38.74 -6.17 11.00
N THR A 815 -39.46 -5.61 11.99
CA THR A 815 -40.93 -5.73 12.15
C THR A 815 -41.39 -4.79 13.27
N THR A 816 -42.31 -3.87 12.96
CA THR A 816 -43.00 -3.01 13.95
C THR A 816 -44.47 -3.47 14.07
N PRO A 817 -45.25 -3.04 15.09
CA PRO A 817 -45.91 -1.73 14.96
C PRO A 817 -46.24 -0.96 16.26
N ASN A 818 -46.42 0.36 16.12
CA ASN A 818 -47.40 1.21 16.83
C ASN A 818 -47.26 1.50 18.36
N ARG A 819 -47.63 2.68 18.90
CA ARG A 819 -48.05 4.00 18.32
C ARG A 819 -48.03 5.08 19.44
N LYS A 820 -48.20 6.36 19.07
CA LYS A 820 -48.62 7.54 19.90
C LYS A 820 -47.55 8.16 20.83
N HIS A 821 -47.52 9.48 21.07
CA HIS A 821 -48.44 10.59 20.67
C HIS A 821 -47.76 11.99 20.78
N HIS A 822 -48.19 12.96 19.94
CA HIS A 822 -48.09 14.45 20.09
C HIS A 822 -46.69 15.13 20.14
N ASN A 823 -46.48 16.39 19.72
CA ASN A 823 -47.33 17.42 19.05
C ASN A 823 -46.48 18.53 18.37
N TYR A 824 -47.08 19.29 17.41
CA TYR A 824 -46.86 20.71 16.98
C TYR A 824 -45.44 21.35 16.98
N ASP A 825 -44.99 22.24 16.08
CA ASP A 825 -45.45 22.93 14.83
C ASP A 825 -44.12 23.25 14.03
N THR A 826 -44.02 23.80 12.80
CA THR A 826 -44.85 24.71 11.98
C THR A 826 -44.78 24.37 10.46
N ASN A 827 -45.54 25.11 9.65
CA ASN A 827 -45.41 25.24 8.19
C ASN A 827 -44.11 26.03 7.79
N ASP A 828 -43.73 26.34 6.54
CA ASP A 828 -44.44 26.53 5.26
C ASP A 828 -43.58 26.12 4.03
N TYR A 829 -44.22 25.56 2.98
CA TYR A 829 -44.34 26.16 1.62
C TYR A 829 -44.94 25.14 0.63
N ASP A 830 -46.09 25.47 0.04
CA ASP A 830 -46.83 24.65 -0.93
C ASP A 830 -46.57 25.06 -2.40
N ASN A 831 -46.82 24.12 -3.32
CA ASN A 831 -46.99 24.28 -4.77
C ASN A 831 -45.71 24.73 -5.55
N ILE A 832 -45.57 24.44 -6.86
CA ILE A 832 -46.57 24.08 -7.89
C ILE A 832 -46.19 22.75 -8.58
N SER A 833 -47.19 21.93 -8.90
CA SER A 833 -47.05 20.82 -9.86
C SER A 833 -48.37 20.61 -10.58
N ASP A 834 -48.40 20.86 -11.89
CA ASP A 834 -49.55 20.61 -12.77
C ASP A 834 -49.06 20.53 -14.23
N MET A 835 -49.80 19.78 -15.07
CA MET A 835 -49.45 19.42 -16.47
C MET A 835 -48.19 18.54 -16.59
N ILE A 836 -48.13 17.48 -17.39
CA ILE A 836 -48.72 17.25 -18.72
C ILE A 836 -49.23 15.79 -18.84
N ASP A 837 -50.46 15.62 -19.34
CA ASP A 837 -50.88 14.40 -20.04
C ASP A 837 -50.57 14.52 -21.54
N ASN A 838 -50.13 13.43 -22.19
CA ASN A 838 -50.61 13.05 -23.52
C ASN A 838 -50.06 11.68 -23.96
N ASP A 839 -50.96 10.76 -24.27
CA ASP A 839 -50.67 9.57 -25.07
C ASP A 839 -50.44 9.93 -26.54
N GLY A 840 -49.63 9.14 -27.25
CA GLY A 840 -49.22 9.45 -28.63
C GLY A 840 -48.66 8.26 -29.42
N SER A 841 -49.23 7.06 -29.25
CA SER A 841 -48.76 5.86 -29.95
C SER A 841 -49.16 5.86 -31.43
N ILE A 842 -48.20 6.15 -32.32
CA ILE A 842 -48.36 5.95 -33.77
C ILE A 842 -47.83 4.54 -34.13
N ALA A 843 -48.73 3.66 -34.56
CA ALA A 843 -48.38 2.35 -35.08
C ALA A 843 -47.99 2.42 -36.57
N THR A 844 -46.94 1.72 -36.98
CA THR A 844 -46.46 1.68 -38.36
C THR A 844 -47.22 0.67 -39.21
N PHE A 845 -47.57 1.06 -40.44
CA PHE A 845 -48.13 0.19 -41.48
C PHE A 845 -47.02 -0.38 -42.38
N THR A 846 -47.19 -1.62 -42.83
CA THR A 846 -46.51 -2.18 -44.01
C THR A 846 -47.42 -3.13 -44.80
N ASP A 847 -47.77 -2.71 -46.02
CA ASP A 847 -47.90 -3.49 -47.26
C ASP A 847 -48.85 -4.72 -47.41
N ASN A 848 -49.84 -4.49 -48.29
CA ASN A 848 -50.15 -5.27 -49.51
C ASN A 848 -50.53 -6.77 -49.44
N THR A 849 -51.82 -7.09 -49.69
CA THR A 849 -52.17 -7.96 -50.85
C THR A 849 -53.62 -7.84 -51.36
N ILE A 850 -53.75 -7.36 -52.60
CA ILE A 850 -54.70 -7.67 -53.70
C ILE A 850 -55.89 -8.63 -53.40
N ALA A 851 -57.16 -8.17 -53.63
CA ALA A 851 -58.14 -8.73 -54.61
C ALA A 851 -59.64 -8.39 -54.31
N THR A 852 -60.40 -7.97 -55.34
CA THR A 852 -61.86 -8.24 -55.67
C THR A 852 -62.94 -8.34 -54.55
N THR A 853 -64.20 -7.86 -54.68
CA THR A 853 -65.07 -7.67 -55.88
C THR A 853 -66.36 -6.86 -55.56
N THR A 854 -66.87 -6.09 -56.55
CA THR A 854 -68.30 -5.72 -56.86
C THR A 854 -69.34 -5.26 -55.81
N THR A 855 -70.21 -4.34 -56.29
CA THR A 855 -71.64 -4.07 -55.92
C THR A 855 -71.96 -3.58 -54.49
N ALA A 856 -73.05 -2.83 -54.23
CA ALA A 856 -73.95 -1.96 -55.01
C ALA A 856 -74.95 -1.30 -54.01
N ASP A 857 -75.93 -0.55 -54.52
CA ASP A 857 -77.12 0.02 -53.84
C ASP A 857 -76.78 1.15 -52.84
N GLU A 858 -77.42 2.33 -52.82
CA GLU A 858 -78.86 2.67 -52.76
C GLU A 858 -79.52 2.29 -51.42
N SER A 859 -80.32 3.14 -50.76
CA SER A 859 -80.67 4.56 -50.98
C SER A 859 -81.28 5.18 -49.71
N ASP A 860 -81.45 6.51 -49.72
CA ASP A 860 -82.40 7.34 -48.95
C ASP A 860 -82.64 7.12 -47.43
N ILE A 861 -82.66 8.23 -46.67
CA ILE A 861 -83.93 8.84 -46.23
C ILE A 861 -83.75 10.27 -45.67
N ASN A 862 -84.71 11.12 -46.04
CA ASN A 862 -85.01 12.49 -45.59
C ASN A 862 -84.86 12.70 -44.06
N SER A 863 -84.16 13.74 -43.57
CA SER A 863 -84.45 15.21 -43.62
C SER A 863 -85.40 15.69 -42.50
N ILE A 864 -85.07 16.81 -41.83
CA ILE A 864 -86.00 17.88 -41.37
C ILE A 864 -85.28 19.04 -40.60
N ASN A 865 -85.47 20.27 -41.11
CA ASN A 865 -85.54 21.60 -40.46
C ASN A 865 -84.39 22.23 -39.62
N SER A 866 -83.84 23.31 -40.21
CA SER A 866 -83.90 24.71 -39.71
C SER A 866 -83.00 25.25 -38.58
N PHE A 867 -81.94 25.96 -39.00
CA PHE A 867 -81.67 27.42 -38.81
C PHE A 867 -82.74 28.30 -38.09
N PRO A 868 -82.42 29.51 -37.52
CA PRO A 868 -81.25 30.38 -37.82
C PRO A 868 -80.59 31.21 -36.66
N TYR A 869 -79.53 31.99 -37.02
CA TYR A 869 -79.07 33.28 -36.42
C TYR A 869 -78.53 33.29 -34.96
N MET A 870 -77.67 34.22 -34.49
CA MET A 870 -76.81 35.30 -35.04
C MET A 870 -75.35 35.05 -34.55
N LYS A 871 -74.28 35.35 -35.29
CA LYS A 871 -73.49 36.62 -35.23
C LYS A 871 -73.35 37.27 -33.84
N GLU A 872 -72.14 37.23 -33.29
CA GLU A 872 -71.17 38.34 -33.43
C GLU A 872 -69.86 37.79 -34.04
#